data_AF-A0A4R9QYB3-F1
#
_entry.id   AF-A0A4R9QYB3-F1
#
_cell.length_a   1.000
_cell.length_b   1.000
_cell.length_c   1.000
_cell.angle_alpha   90.00
_cell.angle_beta   90.00
_cell.angle_gamma   90.00
#
_symmetry.space_group_name_H-M   'P 1'
#
loop_
_entity.id
_entity.type
_entity.pdbx_description
1 polymer ?
#
loop_
_entity_poly.entity_id
_entity_poly.type
_entity_poly.pdbx_seq_one_letter_code
_entity_poly.pdbx_strand_id
1 'polypeptide(L)'
;MNENPSPEQLRDASAQLVDQLAPKKRAKANSAKIKPAKRTCIMVLGMHRSGTSALTRVLNLLGAALPEQVIASDENNANGYWEPTSINTLNEQMLAEAGSSWDDWRPYDVTKLLEERREFYRSEIARIIGQEYGAAPLFVIKEPRIARFAEMYADILQSLGIDVRYVLVSRNPLAVAASLEKRGGSSQGFGMLVWLRHVLDAEQASRGKRRALVSYEAIVENWRPCLQKITSTLSLDWPRSLDDAQSDIDAFISSANQHHRARQGELDASTTVAGWVKDSYAALQSMERDPYEQQASKTLDRVRRAFDSVSTTFGDAVYPDLYALNAAVAAADSRIQRVTEKSAAEIEATKQTLERQGIEFQSREKRLQDQLKKARGLANKHRKKERHLVEMLEQERAVAALAKVGQLAEMRDDLTSMRRTLEAATVGNATLSIAQTERQQLEIALARSQAEVASYTNAIREMRNSTSWRISGPIRAIKYLLINPIGSVRALLGFGRRAARRLPIPLHMKHSVKMRLLRYDVVRRAGSLSREEATGSVASSSATIGAAPLALGGSPSVEAEYIRQVLAIAKRPAGTDLDYVPRSEEVIDFARSPLKVMAFYLPQFHPIAENDEWWGKGFTEWTNVTKAVPQYIGHYQPHMPGELGFYDLRIVDVMRQQAALAKSYGVTGFCFHHYWFGGKRLLEKPVRQFLENTDIDVEFCLCWANENWTRRWDGQEQDVLMAQQHSPSDDVAFLDDILPALQDRRYLRHEGRAVLIVYRASLLPDSAATAARWRERAKAAGVGDLYLVAAQTFGILDPRPLGFDAAIEFPPHMGMASGLNGQLKIVNPDFRGQIYDYEELAASYAQKKRPPYQLIKTVSPSWDNEARKPGSGHSFYGANPASYAKWLRSACDITINNLANDLTQPPVVFVNAWNEWAEGAHLEPDRKFGYGYLHATANVMRDFIAPDPHLIGLVEKSQRAFRKRSSSAIVLHLHYDDLFEDMRENLSNAGEVDLLVTLRRDAPGTAAERVLSAFPNARLSYFRNRGRDMQPFLQLLPLLLSEGYELACKVHSKKSPHRRDGNALRSSALSSLLGSREHVKQIARRFEKDRKLGLMAPAGTLLDLGELERNILNRSWLDRLLPRLGMQAQIGRYDTVFPAGSMFWFRPKALRLLADLSLGPDDFEEEVGQIDGTLAHAIERLTAAVALHEGYSVGETDSR
;
A
#
# COMPACT_ATOMS: atom_id res chain seq x y z
N MET A 1 18.59 29.58 -17.27
CA MET A 1 18.70 30.25 -15.96
C MET A 1 18.68 29.14 -14.92
N ASN A 2 19.62 29.13 -13.98
CA ASN A 2 19.79 28.01 -13.05
C ASN A 2 18.67 28.04 -11.99
N GLU A 3 17.95 26.94 -11.81
CA GLU A 3 16.76 26.85 -10.93
C GLU A 3 17.07 26.77 -9.43
N ASN A 4 18.35 26.82 -9.01
CA ASN A 4 18.74 26.96 -7.61
C ASN A 4 20.14 27.61 -7.49
N PRO A 5 20.24 28.93 -7.30
CA PRO A 5 21.53 29.58 -7.07
C PRO A 5 22.01 29.31 -5.63
N SER A 6 23.33 29.14 -5.47
CA SER A 6 23.95 28.94 -4.17
C SER A 6 23.90 30.23 -3.30
N PRO A 7 23.97 30.13 -1.96
CA PRO A 7 23.95 31.29 -1.06
C PRO A 7 25.04 32.34 -1.32
N GLU A 8 26.18 31.93 -1.88
CA GLU A 8 27.27 32.83 -2.27
C GLU A 8 26.93 33.64 -3.53
N GLN A 9 26.20 33.03 -4.48
CA GLN A 9 25.70 33.73 -5.69
C GLN A 9 24.62 34.77 -5.38
N LEU A 10 23.87 34.60 -4.28
CA LEU A 10 22.89 35.58 -3.80
C LEU A 10 23.53 36.79 -3.09
N ARG A 11 24.72 36.61 -2.49
CA ARG A 11 25.46 37.72 -1.84
C ARG A 11 26.12 38.65 -2.87
N ASP A 12 26.65 38.11 -3.95
CA ASP A 12 27.26 38.94 -5.01
C ASP A 12 26.21 39.66 -5.87
N ALA A 13 25.02 39.07 -6.05
CA ALA A 13 23.93 39.69 -6.80
C ALA A 13 23.26 40.85 -6.05
N SER A 14 23.17 40.79 -4.71
CA SER A 14 22.59 41.87 -3.90
C SER A 14 23.51 43.10 -3.83
N ALA A 15 24.83 42.89 -3.80
CA ALA A 15 25.81 43.99 -3.82
C ALA A 15 25.85 44.73 -5.17
N GLN A 16 25.64 44.04 -6.30
CA GLN A 16 25.64 44.67 -7.62
C GLN A 16 24.35 45.46 -7.94
N LEU A 17 23.20 45.12 -7.33
CA LEU A 17 21.93 45.81 -7.60
C LEU A 17 21.77 47.13 -6.84
N VAL A 18 22.41 47.27 -5.67
CA VAL A 18 22.31 48.49 -4.85
C VAL A 18 23.04 49.67 -5.51
N ASP A 19 24.09 49.42 -6.29
CA ASP A 19 24.87 50.46 -6.95
C ASP A 19 24.24 50.97 -8.27
N GLN A 20 23.27 50.23 -8.84
CA GLN A 20 22.59 50.63 -10.09
C GLN A 20 21.38 51.55 -9.88
N LEU A 21 20.94 51.77 -8.63
CA LEU A 21 19.80 52.62 -8.29
C LEU A 21 20.20 54.02 -7.76
N ALA A 22 21.49 54.37 -7.80
CA ALA A 22 21.94 55.73 -7.53
C ALA A 22 21.60 56.68 -8.71
N PRO A 23 20.94 57.83 -8.48
CA PRO A 23 20.43 58.67 -9.55
C PRO A 23 21.56 59.46 -10.24
N LYS A 24 21.87 59.13 -11.50
CA LYS A 24 22.77 59.95 -12.34
C LYS A 24 22.02 61.14 -12.94
N LYS A 25 22.55 62.35 -12.68
CA LYS A 25 22.10 63.66 -13.17
C LYS A 25 22.14 63.81 -14.70
N ARG A 26 21.04 64.28 -15.31
CA ARG A 26 20.88 65.30 -16.39
C ARG A 26 19.44 65.19 -16.95
N ALA A 27 18.73 66.21 -17.45
CA ALA A 27 18.98 67.62 -17.71
C ALA A 27 17.65 68.41 -17.57
N LYS A 28 17.73 69.73 -17.39
CA LYS A 28 16.60 70.66 -17.18
C LYS A 28 15.64 70.68 -18.37
N ALA A 29 14.35 70.49 -18.10
CA ALA A 29 13.25 71.10 -18.85
C ALA A 29 12.25 71.70 -17.85
N ASN A 30 11.94 72.99 -18.01
CA ASN A 30 11.00 73.74 -17.19
C ASN A 30 9.56 73.34 -17.51
N SER A 31 8.79 72.84 -16.53
CA SER A 31 7.35 73.09 -16.44
C SER A 31 6.82 72.76 -15.04
N ALA A 32 6.30 73.79 -14.36
CA ALA A 32 5.38 73.80 -13.21
C ALA A 32 5.51 72.70 -12.12
N LYS A 33 5.86 73.13 -10.90
CA LYS A 33 5.65 72.38 -9.65
C LYS A 33 4.15 72.10 -9.45
N ILE A 34 3.66 70.97 -9.92
CA ILE A 34 2.40 70.38 -9.44
C ILE A 34 2.74 69.71 -8.10
N LYS A 35 2.15 70.18 -6.99
CA LYS A 35 2.18 69.46 -5.71
C LYS A 35 1.58 68.07 -5.95
N PRO A 36 2.25 66.96 -5.59
CA PRO A 36 1.66 65.63 -5.77
C PRO A 36 0.37 65.54 -4.96
N ALA A 37 -0.73 65.19 -5.61
CA ALA A 37 -2.03 65.00 -4.97
C ALA A 37 -1.91 63.88 -3.92
N LYS A 38 -2.47 64.09 -2.71
CA LYS A 38 -2.43 63.10 -1.63
C LYS A 38 -3.21 61.85 -2.08
N ARG A 39 -2.53 60.72 -2.25
CA ARG A 39 -3.17 59.45 -2.66
C ARG A 39 -3.97 58.87 -1.50
N THR A 40 -5.14 58.30 -1.79
CA THR A 40 -5.99 57.61 -0.81
C THR A 40 -6.27 56.17 -1.25
N CYS A 41 -6.08 55.24 -0.33
CA CYS A 41 -6.40 53.82 -0.50
C CYS A 41 -7.61 53.46 0.35
N ILE A 42 -8.63 52.88 -0.28
CA ILE A 42 -9.74 52.24 0.42
C ILE A 42 -9.39 50.76 0.60
N MET A 43 -9.14 50.37 1.85
CA MET A 43 -8.88 48.98 2.22
C MET A 43 -10.19 48.30 2.60
N VAL A 44 -10.67 47.39 1.73
CA VAL A 44 -11.89 46.63 1.97
C VAL A 44 -11.55 45.35 2.72
N LEU A 45 -12.01 45.26 3.96
CA LEU A 45 -11.75 44.14 4.86
C LEU A 45 -13.02 43.33 5.10
N GLY A 46 -12.89 42.01 5.08
CA GLY A 46 -14.00 41.11 5.41
C GLY A 46 -13.69 39.68 5.02
N MET A 47 -14.37 38.73 5.67
CA MET A 47 -14.25 37.30 5.37
C MET A 47 -14.61 36.99 3.92
N HIS A 48 -14.03 35.93 3.36
CA HIS A 48 -14.45 35.36 2.08
C HIS A 48 -15.99 35.19 2.04
N ARG A 49 -16.61 35.55 0.91
CA ARG A 49 -18.07 35.45 0.70
C ARG A 49 -18.93 36.39 1.57
N SER A 50 -18.33 37.32 2.31
CA SER A 50 -19.06 38.39 3.02
C SER A 50 -19.50 39.55 2.13
N GLY A 51 -19.34 39.47 0.80
CA GLY A 51 -19.74 40.55 -0.11
C GLY A 51 -18.64 41.57 -0.42
N THR A 52 -17.39 41.30 -0.01
CA THR A 52 -16.24 42.17 -0.29
C THR A 52 -16.03 42.44 -1.78
N SER A 53 -16.19 41.43 -2.65
CA SER A 53 -16.09 41.62 -4.12
C SER A 53 -17.17 42.57 -4.66
N ALA A 54 -18.40 42.46 -4.14
CA ALA A 54 -19.50 43.30 -4.58
C ALA A 54 -19.25 44.76 -4.20
N LEU A 55 -18.80 45.01 -2.96
CA LEU A 55 -18.43 46.36 -2.54
C LEU A 55 -17.27 46.90 -3.38
N THR A 56 -16.19 46.13 -3.57
CA THR A 56 -15.02 46.57 -4.36
C THR A 56 -15.42 47.03 -5.75
N ARG A 57 -16.32 46.30 -6.43
CA ARG A 57 -16.82 46.71 -7.74
C ARG A 57 -17.66 47.98 -7.68
N VAL A 58 -18.51 48.14 -6.68
CA VAL A 58 -19.30 49.37 -6.48
C VAL A 58 -18.40 50.58 -6.26
N LEU A 59 -17.34 50.45 -5.44
CA LEU A 59 -16.36 51.52 -5.23
C LEU A 59 -15.60 51.86 -6.53
N ASN A 60 -15.31 50.85 -7.35
CA ASN A 60 -14.70 51.07 -8.66
C ASN A 60 -15.63 51.79 -9.65
N LEU A 61 -16.93 51.49 -9.64
CA LEU A 61 -17.92 52.20 -10.47
C LEU A 61 -18.05 53.69 -10.10
N LEU A 62 -17.70 54.07 -8.87
CA LEU A 62 -17.57 55.45 -8.41
C LEU A 62 -16.23 56.11 -8.77
N GLY A 63 -15.33 55.37 -9.42
CA GLY A 63 -14.05 55.89 -9.94
C GLY A 63 -12.82 55.53 -9.13
N ALA A 64 -12.91 54.68 -8.09
CA ALA A 64 -11.71 54.14 -7.46
C ALA A 64 -10.98 53.17 -8.40
N ALA A 65 -9.68 53.34 -8.58
CA ALA A 65 -8.88 52.46 -9.43
C ALA A 65 -8.80 51.03 -8.86
N LEU A 66 -8.81 50.05 -9.76
CA LEU A 66 -8.56 48.63 -9.51
C LEU A 66 -7.12 48.28 -9.91
N PRO A 67 -6.58 47.12 -9.45
CA PRO A 67 -5.28 46.65 -9.92
C PRO A 67 -5.32 46.36 -11.43
N GLU A 68 -4.19 46.51 -12.11
CA GLU A 68 -4.04 46.17 -13.53
C GLU A 68 -4.36 44.69 -13.79
N GLN A 69 -3.97 43.80 -12.88
CA GLN A 69 -4.19 42.36 -12.99
C GLN A 69 -5.09 41.84 -11.87
N VAL A 70 -6.36 41.55 -12.20
CA VAL A 70 -7.32 40.93 -11.29
C VAL A 70 -7.43 39.41 -11.50
N ILE A 71 -7.73 38.68 -10.42
CA ILE A 71 -8.10 37.27 -10.48
C ILE A 71 -9.32 37.08 -11.40
N ALA A 72 -9.21 36.13 -12.34
CA ALA A 72 -10.26 35.80 -13.30
C ALA A 72 -11.56 35.36 -12.60
N SER A 73 -12.71 35.67 -13.21
CA SER A 73 -14.01 35.17 -12.74
C SER A 73 -14.12 33.65 -12.95
N ASP A 74 -14.86 32.99 -12.07
CA ASP A 74 -15.11 31.54 -12.12
C ASP A 74 -16.58 31.22 -11.80
N GLU A 75 -16.95 29.94 -11.81
CA GLU A 75 -18.30 29.47 -11.48
C GLU A 75 -18.75 29.86 -10.05
N ASN A 76 -17.79 30.08 -9.15
CA ASN A 76 -18.06 30.47 -7.78
C ASN A 76 -18.26 31.98 -7.62
N ASN A 77 -17.76 32.80 -8.55
CA ASN A 77 -17.94 34.25 -8.56
C ASN A 77 -17.91 34.77 -10.02
N ALA A 78 -19.03 34.55 -10.72
CA ALA A 78 -19.18 34.91 -12.13
C ALA A 78 -18.97 36.42 -12.40
N ASN A 79 -19.15 37.26 -11.38
CA ASN A 79 -19.02 38.72 -11.47
C ASN A 79 -17.61 39.24 -11.18
N GLY A 80 -16.61 38.36 -10.99
CA GLY A 80 -15.21 38.72 -10.77
C GLY A 80 -14.84 38.93 -9.30
N TYR A 81 -13.58 38.63 -8.97
CA TYR A 81 -13.04 38.73 -7.61
C TYR A 81 -12.51 40.13 -7.29
N TRP A 82 -11.98 40.84 -8.29
CA TRP A 82 -11.42 42.19 -8.16
C TRP A 82 -10.23 42.27 -7.18
N GLU A 83 -9.54 41.15 -7.00
CA GLU A 83 -8.36 40.99 -6.13
C GLU A 83 -7.11 40.99 -7.01
N PRO A 84 -6.00 41.65 -6.61
CA PRO A 84 -4.75 41.56 -7.35
C PRO A 84 -4.19 40.15 -7.28
N THR A 85 -3.95 39.52 -8.42
CA THR A 85 -3.43 38.14 -8.50
C THR A 85 -2.09 38.02 -7.76
N SER A 86 -1.22 39.00 -7.95
CA SER A 86 0.10 39.11 -7.32
C SER A 86 0.04 39.15 -5.79
N ILE A 87 -0.87 39.96 -5.21
CA ILE A 87 -1.07 40.03 -3.75
C ILE A 87 -1.68 38.74 -3.19
N ASN A 88 -2.62 38.12 -3.92
CA ASN A 88 -3.21 36.86 -3.49
C ASN A 88 -2.17 35.74 -3.36
N THR A 89 -1.32 35.57 -4.38
CA THR A 89 -0.22 34.60 -4.34
C THR A 89 0.77 34.90 -3.21
N LEU A 90 1.14 36.17 -3.03
CA LEU A 90 2.11 36.56 -2.00
C LEU A 90 1.57 36.33 -0.58
N ASN A 91 0.28 36.61 -0.34
CA ASN A 91 -0.37 36.37 0.95
C ASN A 91 -0.49 34.86 1.25
N GLU A 92 -0.72 34.00 0.25
CA GLU A 92 -0.72 32.55 0.44
C GLU A 92 0.67 32.03 0.81
N GLN A 93 1.71 32.51 0.13
CA GLN A 93 3.09 32.15 0.44
C GLN A 93 3.46 32.57 1.88
N MET A 94 3.10 33.79 2.28
CA MET A 94 3.39 34.31 3.61
C MET A 94 2.69 33.50 4.73
N LEU A 95 1.44 33.08 4.51
CA LEU A 95 0.75 32.18 5.44
C LEU A 95 1.45 30.83 5.55
N ALA A 96 1.81 30.23 4.41
CA ALA A 96 2.45 28.92 4.36
C ALA A 96 3.82 28.92 5.06
N GLU A 97 4.65 29.94 4.84
CA GLU A 97 5.96 30.09 5.51
C GLU A 97 5.83 30.28 7.02
N ALA A 98 4.72 30.87 7.49
CA ALA A 98 4.40 30.98 8.91
C ALA A 98 3.75 29.72 9.51
N GLY A 99 3.59 28.64 8.73
CA GLY A 99 2.92 27.40 9.16
C GLY A 99 1.41 27.55 9.35
N SER A 100 0.76 28.39 8.54
CA SER A 100 -0.65 28.73 8.59
C SER A 100 -1.30 28.60 7.20
N SER A 101 -2.63 28.63 7.15
CA SER A 101 -3.41 28.72 5.91
C SER A 101 -4.53 29.75 6.06
N TRP A 102 -5.25 30.02 4.97
CA TRP A 102 -6.35 31.01 4.97
C TRP A 102 -7.54 30.58 5.85
N ASP A 103 -7.70 29.28 6.06
CA ASP A 103 -8.73 28.66 6.89
C ASP A 103 -8.25 28.32 8.31
N ASP A 104 -7.01 28.69 8.66
CA ASP A 104 -6.51 28.56 10.02
C ASP A 104 -7.16 29.61 10.92
N TRP A 105 -8.03 29.17 11.82
CA TRP A 105 -8.74 30.04 12.74
C TRP A 105 -7.93 30.40 14.00
N ARG A 106 -6.68 29.93 14.14
CA ARG A 106 -5.75 30.40 15.18
C ARG A 106 -5.26 31.82 14.89
N PRO A 107 -4.77 32.57 15.91
CA PRO A 107 -4.11 33.85 15.68
C PRO A 107 -2.93 33.72 14.70
N TYR A 108 -2.76 34.69 13.81
CA TYR A 108 -1.59 34.72 12.95
C TYR A 108 -0.39 35.23 13.77
N ASP A 109 0.68 34.46 13.80
CA ASP A 109 1.89 34.80 14.52
C ASP A 109 2.99 35.21 13.55
N VAL A 110 3.18 36.52 13.40
CA VAL A 110 4.19 37.11 12.52
C VAL A 110 5.63 36.81 12.99
N THR A 111 5.81 36.37 14.25
CA THR A 111 7.14 36.04 14.78
C THR A 111 7.69 34.73 14.23
N LYS A 112 6.81 33.86 13.70
CA LYS A 112 7.20 32.62 13.01
C LYS A 112 7.93 32.85 11.69
N LEU A 113 7.82 34.05 11.12
CA LEU A 113 8.63 34.46 9.97
C LEU A 113 9.97 35.01 10.45
N LEU A 114 11.05 34.61 9.77
CA LEU A 114 12.37 35.22 9.95
C LEU A 114 12.32 36.72 9.59
N GLU A 115 13.12 37.55 10.27
CA GLU A 115 13.14 39.01 10.06
C GLU A 115 13.38 39.37 8.58
N GLU A 116 14.33 38.69 7.92
CA GLU A 116 14.65 38.89 6.51
C GLU A 116 13.44 38.61 5.60
N ARG A 117 12.63 37.60 5.93
CA ARG A 117 11.41 37.26 5.18
C ARG A 117 10.31 38.30 5.40
N ARG A 118 10.17 38.82 6.63
CA ARG A 118 9.23 39.93 6.91
C ARG A 118 9.57 41.16 6.07
N GLU A 119 10.84 41.53 6.01
CA GLU A 119 11.27 42.69 5.23
C GLU A 119 11.11 42.47 3.72
N PHE A 120 11.36 41.23 3.24
CA PHE A 120 11.06 40.84 1.87
C PHE A 120 9.58 41.04 1.53
N TYR A 121 8.65 40.52 2.35
CA TYR A 121 7.22 40.68 2.09
C TYR A 121 6.79 42.15 2.14
N ARG A 122 7.30 42.94 3.08
CA ARG A 122 7.04 44.38 3.15
C ARG A 122 7.48 45.09 1.87
N SER A 123 8.69 44.82 1.40
CA SER A 123 9.25 45.40 0.17
C SER A 123 8.47 44.98 -1.08
N GLU A 124 8.10 43.71 -1.17
CA GLU A 124 7.41 43.15 -2.34
C GLU A 124 5.96 43.62 -2.44
N ILE A 125 5.24 43.69 -1.31
CA ILE A 125 3.90 44.29 -1.26
C ILE A 125 3.96 45.77 -1.69
N ALA A 126 4.95 46.53 -1.22
CA ALA A 126 5.13 47.93 -1.62
C ALA A 126 5.37 48.06 -3.14
N ARG A 127 6.23 47.19 -3.70
CA ARG A 127 6.51 47.11 -5.13
C ARG A 127 5.25 46.81 -5.94
N ILE A 128 4.48 45.80 -5.53
CA ILE A 128 3.24 45.39 -6.20
C ILE A 128 2.20 46.50 -6.15
N ILE A 129 2.00 47.16 -5.00
CA ILE A 129 1.07 48.29 -4.88
C ILE A 129 1.46 49.42 -5.85
N GLY A 130 2.76 49.70 -6.00
CA GLY A 130 3.27 50.69 -6.94
C GLY A 130 3.00 50.33 -8.40
N GLN A 131 3.10 49.05 -8.76
CA GLN A 131 2.86 48.55 -10.13
C GLN A 131 1.37 48.48 -10.47
N GLU A 132 0.59 47.79 -9.63
CA GLU A 132 -0.82 47.47 -9.94
C GLU A 132 -1.74 48.70 -9.89
N TYR A 133 -1.40 49.72 -9.09
CA TYR A 133 -2.26 50.89 -8.87
C TYR A 133 -1.64 52.20 -9.36
N GLY A 134 -0.43 52.16 -9.94
CA GLY A 134 0.28 53.29 -10.55
C GLY A 134 0.25 54.57 -9.71
N ALA A 135 -0.08 55.70 -10.36
CA ALA A 135 -0.22 57.02 -9.74
C ALA A 135 -1.68 57.37 -9.39
N ALA A 136 -2.60 56.40 -9.30
CA ALA A 136 -4.01 56.66 -9.07
C ALA A 136 -4.23 57.45 -7.75
N PRO A 137 -4.98 58.58 -7.79
CA PRO A 137 -5.22 59.41 -6.60
C PRO A 137 -6.17 58.74 -5.60
N LEU A 138 -7.09 57.90 -6.09
CA LEU A 138 -8.00 57.09 -5.28
C LEU A 138 -8.04 55.65 -5.84
N PHE A 139 -7.75 54.66 -5.00
CA PHE A 139 -7.81 53.25 -5.40
C PHE A 139 -8.33 52.36 -4.28
N VAL A 140 -8.78 51.15 -4.63
CA VAL A 140 -9.32 50.17 -3.69
C VAL A 140 -8.44 48.91 -3.68
N ILE A 141 -8.01 48.50 -2.49
CA ILE A 141 -7.33 47.22 -2.29
C ILE A 141 -8.26 46.25 -1.57
N LYS A 142 -8.37 45.05 -2.11
CA LYS A 142 -9.17 43.97 -1.53
C LYS A 142 -8.53 42.64 -1.84
N GLU A 143 -8.29 41.86 -0.79
CA GLU A 143 -7.98 40.44 -0.80
C GLU A 143 -8.35 39.94 0.61
N PRO A 144 -9.22 38.92 0.78
CA PRO A 144 -9.80 38.62 2.10
C PRO A 144 -8.80 38.25 3.20
N ARG A 145 -7.61 37.72 2.86
CA ARG A 145 -6.56 37.41 3.85
C ARG A 145 -5.88 38.68 4.36
N ILE A 146 -5.98 39.82 3.68
CA ILE A 146 -5.55 41.12 4.22
C ILE A 146 -6.24 41.42 5.55
N ALA A 147 -7.43 40.89 5.83
CA ALA A 147 -8.06 40.98 7.15
C ALA A 147 -7.15 40.46 8.29
N ARG A 148 -6.28 39.48 8.01
CA ARG A 148 -5.29 38.91 8.93
C ARG A 148 -3.99 39.74 9.01
N PHE A 149 -3.74 40.59 8.01
CA PHE A 149 -2.49 41.35 7.83
C PHE A 149 -2.70 42.87 7.80
N ALA A 150 -3.89 43.34 8.20
CA ALA A 150 -4.34 44.69 7.92
C ALA A 150 -3.41 45.76 8.52
N GLU A 151 -2.81 45.50 9.68
CA GLU A 151 -1.81 46.40 10.30
C GLU A 151 -0.55 46.51 9.44
N MET A 152 0.01 45.38 8.97
CA MET A 152 1.19 45.37 8.11
C MET A 152 0.93 46.11 6.78
N TYR A 153 -0.21 45.85 6.13
CA TYR A 153 -0.57 46.55 4.90
C TYR A 153 -0.77 48.06 5.13
N ALA A 154 -1.33 48.45 6.28
CA ALA A 154 -1.48 49.85 6.65
C ALA A 154 -0.14 50.54 6.84
N ASP A 155 0.82 49.90 7.52
CA ASP A 155 2.18 50.40 7.70
C ASP A 155 2.86 50.64 6.34
N ILE A 156 2.75 49.67 5.43
CA ILE A 156 3.34 49.75 4.08
C ILE A 156 2.71 50.89 3.27
N LEU A 157 1.39 51.02 3.28
CA LEU A 157 0.72 52.10 2.57
C LEU A 157 1.08 53.47 3.16
N GLN A 158 1.21 53.57 4.48
CA GLN A 158 1.63 54.81 5.15
C GLN A 158 3.08 55.17 4.82
N SER A 159 3.99 54.20 4.75
CA SER A 159 5.39 54.45 4.37
C SER A 159 5.51 54.94 2.91
N LEU A 160 4.56 54.57 2.06
CA LEU A 160 4.42 55.09 0.69
C LEU A 160 3.71 56.46 0.61
N GLY A 161 3.35 57.07 1.75
CA GLY A 161 2.65 58.35 1.81
C GLY A 161 1.18 58.29 1.39
N ILE A 162 0.56 57.10 1.44
CA ILE A 162 -0.82 56.86 1.03
C ILE A 162 -1.75 56.92 2.25
N ASP A 163 -2.81 57.72 2.17
CA ASP A 163 -3.85 57.84 3.19
C ASP A 163 -4.73 56.58 3.18
N VAL A 164 -4.74 55.80 4.25
CA VAL A 164 -5.52 54.54 4.33
C VAL A 164 -6.86 54.79 5.00
N ARG A 165 -7.94 54.33 4.35
CA ARG A 165 -9.31 54.35 4.90
C ARG A 165 -9.93 52.96 4.80
N TYR A 166 -10.66 52.56 5.83
CA TYR A 166 -11.12 51.18 5.99
C TYR A 166 -12.61 51.07 5.71
N VAL A 167 -13.01 50.06 4.94
CA VAL A 167 -14.41 49.64 4.87
C VAL A 167 -14.50 48.18 5.26
N LEU A 168 -15.18 47.91 6.37
CA LEU A 168 -15.40 46.55 6.83
C LEU A 168 -16.76 46.08 6.33
N VAL A 169 -16.76 44.97 5.60
CA VAL A 169 -17.99 44.36 5.07
C VAL A 169 -18.36 43.16 5.93
N SER A 170 -19.51 43.24 6.57
CA SER A 170 -20.09 42.13 7.31
C SER A 170 -21.20 41.45 6.50
N ARG A 171 -21.47 40.19 6.83
CA ARG A 171 -22.60 39.42 6.31
C ARG A 171 -23.01 38.44 7.38
N ASN A 172 -24.28 38.04 7.39
CA ASN A 172 -24.77 37.06 8.36
C ASN A 172 -23.88 35.79 8.34
N PRO A 173 -23.31 35.38 9.49
CA PRO A 173 -22.38 34.25 9.57
C PRO A 173 -22.98 32.94 9.08
N LEU A 174 -24.30 32.72 9.22
CA LEU A 174 -24.98 31.56 8.65
C LEU A 174 -24.93 31.55 7.12
N ALA A 175 -25.11 32.71 6.50
CA ALA A 175 -25.05 32.84 5.04
C ALA A 175 -23.61 32.67 4.51
N VAL A 176 -22.61 33.14 5.26
CA VAL A 176 -21.19 32.94 4.93
C VAL A 176 -20.81 31.47 5.07
N ALA A 177 -21.15 30.83 6.20
CA ALA A 177 -20.86 29.42 6.44
C ALA A 177 -21.52 28.51 5.39
N ALA A 178 -22.80 28.73 5.06
CA ALA A 178 -23.49 27.99 4.01
C ALA A 178 -22.84 28.20 2.61
N SER A 179 -22.30 29.38 2.35
CA SER A 179 -21.57 29.65 1.10
C SER A 179 -20.20 28.96 1.05
N LEU A 180 -19.51 28.83 2.18
CA LEU A 180 -18.22 28.12 2.27
C LEU A 180 -18.41 26.60 2.16
N GLU A 181 -19.43 26.07 2.81
CA GLU A 181 -19.84 24.66 2.71
C GLU A 181 -20.11 24.27 1.25
N LYS A 182 -20.83 25.11 0.49
CA LYS A 182 -21.07 24.89 -0.95
C LYS A 182 -19.79 24.92 -1.79
N ARG A 183 -18.80 25.74 -1.44
CA ARG A 183 -17.55 25.94 -2.21
C ARG A 183 -16.52 24.84 -1.98
N GLY A 184 -16.34 24.40 -0.73
CA GLY A 184 -15.19 23.58 -0.33
C GLY A 184 -15.50 22.46 0.66
N GLY A 185 -16.78 22.19 0.94
CA GLY A 185 -17.19 21.09 1.82
C GLY A 185 -16.91 21.29 3.31
N SER A 186 -16.49 22.50 3.74
CA SER A 186 -16.28 22.83 5.14
C SER A 186 -17.60 22.79 5.93
N SER A 187 -17.58 22.24 7.15
CA SER A 187 -18.77 22.23 8.00
C SER A 187 -19.20 23.65 8.39
N GLN A 188 -20.48 23.85 8.65
CA GLN A 188 -20.99 25.17 9.08
C GLN A 188 -20.30 25.68 10.35
N GLY A 189 -20.02 24.79 11.31
CA GLY A 189 -19.28 25.14 12.53
C GLY A 189 -17.87 25.64 12.22
N PHE A 190 -17.12 24.93 11.37
CA PHE A 190 -15.78 25.36 10.95
C PHE A 190 -15.82 26.70 10.21
N GLY A 191 -16.75 26.86 9.26
CA GLY A 191 -16.94 28.12 8.52
C GLY A 191 -17.25 29.32 9.42
N MET A 192 -17.97 29.11 10.53
CA MET A 192 -18.23 30.16 11.53
C MET A 192 -16.99 30.56 12.33
N LEU A 193 -16.10 29.61 12.65
CA LEU A 193 -14.84 29.91 13.35
C LEU A 193 -13.89 30.72 12.45
N VAL A 194 -13.79 30.36 11.18
CA VAL A 194 -12.99 31.11 10.21
C VAL A 194 -13.58 32.50 9.99
N TRP A 195 -14.90 32.63 9.88
CA TRP A 195 -15.58 33.93 9.83
C TRP A 195 -15.26 34.79 11.05
N LEU A 196 -15.36 34.21 12.25
CA LEU A 196 -15.11 34.90 13.51
C LEU A 196 -13.66 35.43 13.56
N ARG A 197 -12.68 34.60 13.19
CA ARG A 197 -11.26 35.02 13.15
C ARG A 197 -11.04 36.24 12.25
N HIS A 198 -11.52 36.19 11.00
CA HIS A 198 -11.32 37.28 10.04
C HIS A 198 -12.03 38.57 10.44
N VAL A 199 -13.20 38.45 11.07
CA VAL A 199 -13.95 39.60 11.60
C VAL A 199 -13.18 40.27 12.75
N LEU A 200 -12.71 39.47 13.72
CA LEU A 200 -12.01 40.00 14.89
C LEU A 200 -10.68 40.65 14.52
N ASP A 201 -9.94 40.08 13.56
CA ASP A 201 -8.67 40.65 13.08
C ASP A 201 -8.89 41.95 12.29
N ALA A 202 -9.86 41.96 11.36
CA ALA A 202 -10.18 43.17 10.60
C ALA A 202 -10.69 44.31 11.50
N GLU A 203 -11.57 44.00 12.45
CA GLU A 203 -12.11 45.01 13.36
C GLU A 203 -11.02 45.61 14.23
N GLN A 204 -10.22 44.77 14.89
CA GLN A 204 -9.12 45.20 15.76
C GLN A 204 -8.13 46.12 15.02
N ALA A 205 -7.67 45.70 13.84
CA ALA A 205 -6.67 46.43 13.06
C ALA A 205 -7.16 47.81 12.55
N SER A 206 -8.47 47.99 12.44
CA SER A 206 -9.08 49.23 11.95
C SER A 206 -9.34 50.28 13.03
N ARG A 207 -9.20 49.93 14.32
CA ARG A 207 -9.55 50.82 15.45
C ARG A 207 -8.71 52.09 15.47
N GLY A 208 -9.33 53.20 15.86
CA GLY A 208 -8.66 54.51 15.91
C GLY A 208 -8.30 55.10 14.53
N LYS A 209 -8.74 54.47 13.43
CA LYS A 209 -8.55 54.95 12.06
C LYS A 209 -9.90 55.36 11.45
N ARG A 210 -9.87 56.04 10.29
CA ARG A 210 -11.08 56.37 9.52
C ARG A 210 -11.68 55.08 8.96
N ARG A 211 -12.80 54.64 9.54
CA ARG A 211 -13.45 53.38 9.18
C ARG A 211 -14.96 53.53 9.01
N ALA A 212 -15.52 52.72 8.12
CA ALA A 212 -16.96 52.56 7.94
C ALA A 212 -17.30 51.07 7.93
N LEU A 213 -18.42 50.72 8.57
CA LEU A 213 -18.95 49.35 8.55
C LEU A 213 -20.24 49.32 7.74
N VAL A 214 -20.36 48.33 6.88
CA VAL A 214 -21.54 48.10 6.04
C VAL A 214 -21.83 46.61 5.97
N SER A 215 -23.11 46.24 5.98
CA SER A 215 -23.52 44.86 5.73
C SER A 215 -23.78 44.61 4.25
N TYR A 216 -23.46 43.40 3.77
CA TYR A 216 -23.77 42.99 2.42
C TYR A 216 -25.29 43.01 2.16
N GLU A 217 -26.07 42.65 3.17
CA GLU A 217 -27.52 42.72 3.15
C GLU A 217 -28.00 44.15 2.87
N ALA A 218 -27.45 45.16 3.55
CA ALA A 218 -27.82 46.56 3.31
C ALA A 218 -27.39 47.05 1.92
N ILE A 219 -26.23 46.63 1.42
CA ILE A 219 -25.77 46.98 0.05
C ILE A 219 -26.73 46.41 -1.00
N VAL A 220 -27.18 45.16 -0.85
CA VAL A 220 -28.08 44.51 -1.80
C VAL A 220 -29.51 45.06 -1.71
N GLU A 221 -29.96 45.44 -0.51
CA GLU A 221 -31.31 45.98 -0.28
C GLU A 221 -31.42 47.44 -0.74
N ASN A 222 -30.47 48.29 -0.35
CA ASN A 222 -30.41 49.68 -0.78
C ASN A 222 -28.97 50.22 -0.65
N TRP A 223 -28.23 50.17 -1.75
CA TRP A 223 -26.82 50.57 -1.77
C TRP A 223 -26.59 52.06 -1.53
N ARG A 224 -27.54 52.94 -1.89
CA ARG A 224 -27.34 54.40 -1.89
C ARG A 224 -27.07 54.97 -0.49
N PRO A 225 -27.86 54.67 0.55
CA PRO A 225 -27.56 55.07 1.93
C PRO A 225 -26.22 54.54 2.43
N CYS A 226 -25.85 53.31 2.04
CA CYS A 226 -24.57 52.70 2.41
C CYS A 226 -23.39 53.49 1.84
N LEU A 227 -23.46 53.87 0.56
CA LEU A 227 -22.41 54.66 -0.09
C LEU A 227 -22.36 56.10 0.44
N GLN A 228 -23.49 56.75 0.67
CA GLN A 228 -23.53 58.10 1.27
C GLN A 228 -22.83 58.14 2.63
N LYS A 229 -23.03 57.10 3.44
CA LYS A 229 -22.37 56.94 4.73
C LYS A 229 -20.87 56.66 4.60
N ILE A 230 -20.45 55.83 3.63
CA ILE A 230 -19.04 55.64 3.30
C ILE A 230 -18.41 56.97 2.86
N THR A 231 -19.09 57.77 2.03
CA THR A 231 -18.63 59.09 1.60
C THR A 231 -18.42 60.03 2.77
N SER A 232 -19.43 60.17 3.65
CA SER A 232 -19.39 61.12 4.76
C SER A 232 -18.40 60.70 5.86
N THR A 233 -18.45 59.44 6.29
CA THR A 233 -17.55 58.87 7.32
C THR A 233 -16.11 58.80 6.81
N LEU A 234 -15.99 58.45 5.53
CA LEU A 234 -14.82 58.50 4.67
C LEU A 234 -14.14 59.86 4.67
N SER A 235 -14.94 60.91 4.48
CA SER A 235 -14.54 62.19 3.86
C SER A 235 -13.95 61.98 2.46
N LEU A 236 -14.58 61.12 1.65
CA LEU A 236 -14.11 60.75 0.31
C LEU A 236 -14.72 61.64 -0.77
N ASP A 237 -13.89 62.12 -1.69
CA ASP A 237 -14.32 62.80 -2.90
C ASP A 237 -14.30 61.79 -4.06
N TRP A 238 -15.48 61.44 -4.57
CA TRP A 238 -15.60 60.44 -5.64
C TRP A 238 -15.33 61.08 -7.02
N PRO A 239 -14.50 60.43 -7.87
CA PRO A 239 -14.29 60.89 -9.25
C PRO A 239 -15.57 60.90 -10.10
N ARG A 240 -16.56 60.07 -9.76
CA ARG A 240 -17.88 60.03 -10.38
C ARG A 240 -18.96 60.22 -9.32
N SER A 241 -19.96 61.05 -9.60
CA SER A 241 -21.06 61.29 -8.66
C SER A 241 -21.93 60.03 -8.47
N LEU A 242 -22.62 59.95 -7.33
CA LEU A 242 -23.54 58.84 -7.05
C LEU A 242 -24.71 58.79 -8.05
N ASP A 243 -25.15 59.95 -8.56
CA ASP A 243 -26.21 60.03 -9.56
C ASP A 243 -25.72 59.50 -10.92
N ASP A 244 -24.50 59.86 -11.33
CA ASP A 244 -23.94 59.40 -12.60
C ASP A 244 -23.67 57.90 -12.63
N ALA A 245 -23.23 57.32 -11.50
CA ALA A 245 -22.92 55.90 -11.38
C ALA A 245 -24.15 55.00 -11.16
N GLN A 246 -25.33 55.59 -10.90
CA GLN A 246 -26.52 54.87 -10.48
C GLN A 246 -26.92 53.74 -11.44
N SER A 247 -26.99 54.01 -12.75
CA SER A 247 -27.38 53.01 -13.74
C SER A 247 -26.43 51.80 -13.77
N ASP A 248 -25.13 52.02 -13.60
CA ASP A 248 -24.13 50.94 -13.63
C ASP A 248 -24.15 50.13 -12.33
N ILE A 249 -24.38 50.79 -11.20
CA ILE A 249 -24.48 50.14 -9.89
C ILE A 249 -25.78 49.32 -9.80
N ASP A 250 -26.92 49.85 -10.25
CA ASP A 250 -28.20 49.14 -10.30
C ASP A 250 -28.15 47.93 -11.24
N ALA A 251 -27.44 48.04 -12.38
CA ALA A 251 -27.23 46.91 -13.28
C ALA A 251 -26.35 45.80 -12.66
N PHE A 252 -25.42 46.16 -11.78
CA PHE A 252 -24.49 45.23 -11.13
C PHE A 252 -25.09 44.56 -9.88
N ILE A 253 -25.76 45.32 -9.00
CA ILE A 253 -26.34 44.82 -7.76
C ILE A 253 -27.66 44.11 -8.04
N SER A 254 -27.60 42.79 -8.23
CA SER A 254 -28.78 41.95 -8.38
C SER A 254 -29.03 41.08 -7.17
N SER A 255 -30.29 41.07 -6.69
CA SER A 255 -30.76 40.13 -5.66
C SER A 255 -30.62 38.66 -6.08
N ALA A 256 -30.54 38.37 -7.38
CA ALA A 256 -30.32 37.02 -7.92
C ALA A 256 -28.92 36.47 -7.60
N ASN A 257 -27.94 37.34 -7.34
CA ASN A 257 -26.56 36.98 -7.00
C ASN A 257 -26.39 36.68 -5.50
N GLN A 258 -27.44 36.83 -4.69
CA GLN A 258 -27.46 36.45 -3.27
C GLN A 258 -28.01 35.03 -3.08
N HIS A 259 -27.18 34.04 -3.33
CA HIS A 259 -27.57 32.62 -3.27
C HIS A 259 -27.94 32.10 -1.87
N HIS A 260 -27.49 32.78 -0.81
CA HIS A 260 -27.74 32.39 0.59
C HIS A 260 -28.22 33.61 1.38
N ARG A 261 -29.40 33.50 2.01
CA ARG A 261 -30.00 34.51 2.89
C ARG A 261 -30.29 33.86 4.24
N ALA A 262 -29.93 34.56 5.32
CA ALA A 262 -30.25 34.17 6.68
C ALA A 262 -30.80 35.38 7.44
N ARG A 263 -31.87 35.20 8.21
CA ARG A 263 -32.49 36.27 9.00
C ARG A 263 -31.84 36.37 10.37
N GLN A 264 -31.88 37.56 10.98
CA GLN A 264 -31.37 37.79 12.34
C GLN A 264 -31.99 36.82 13.36
N GLY A 265 -33.33 36.68 13.33
CA GLY A 265 -34.02 35.76 14.24
C GLY A 265 -33.66 34.28 14.06
N GLU A 266 -33.15 33.87 12.90
CA GLU A 266 -32.66 32.50 12.68
C GLU A 266 -31.29 32.28 13.33
N LEU A 267 -30.43 33.31 13.31
CA LEU A 267 -29.14 33.30 14.00
C LEU A 267 -29.34 33.30 15.52
N ASP A 268 -30.23 34.16 16.03
CA ASP A 268 -30.49 34.29 17.46
C ASP A 268 -31.12 33.02 18.04
N ALA A 269 -32.07 32.41 17.33
CA ALA A 269 -32.76 31.18 17.75
C ALA A 269 -31.90 29.91 17.62
N SER A 270 -30.77 29.95 16.91
CA SER A 270 -29.95 28.75 16.68
C SER A 270 -29.20 28.32 17.95
N THR A 271 -29.46 27.12 18.47
CA THR A 271 -28.77 26.57 19.65
C THR A 271 -27.38 26.02 19.36
N THR A 272 -27.03 25.86 18.08
CA THR A 272 -25.75 25.26 17.63
C THR A 272 -24.68 26.30 17.28
N VAL A 273 -25.06 27.58 17.19
CA VAL A 273 -24.12 28.69 16.95
C VAL A 273 -23.54 29.16 18.28
N ALA A 274 -22.21 29.12 18.39
CA ALA A 274 -21.51 29.58 19.59
C ALA A 274 -21.88 31.04 19.93
N GLY A 275 -22.06 31.34 21.22
CA GLY A 275 -22.42 32.68 21.69
C GLY A 275 -21.48 33.77 21.16
N TRP A 276 -20.18 33.47 21.05
CA TRP A 276 -19.17 34.36 20.46
C TRP A 276 -19.50 34.86 19.06
N VAL A 277 -20.06 34.00 18.20
CA VAL A 277 -20.43 34.36 16.82
C VAL A 277 -21.63 35.30 16.82
N LYS A 278 -22.63 35.04 17.68
CA LYS A 278 -23.82 35.88 17.83
C LYS A 278 -23.46 37.25 18.41
N ASP A 279 -22.70 37.27 19.49
CA ASP A 279 -22.22 38.49 20.16
C ASP A 279 -21.40 39.36 19.20
N SER A 280 -20.54 38.73 18.39
CA SER A 280 -19.72 39.46 17.41
C SER A 280 -20.55 40.02 16.26
N TYR A 281 -21.53 39.28 15.75
CA TYR A 281 -22.40 39.78 14.68
C TYR A 281 -23.31 40.92 15.17
N ALA A 282 -23.88 40.80 16.38
CA ALA A 282 -24.65 41.87 17.00
C ALA A 282 -23.81 43.14 17.23
N ALA A 283 -22.56 42.99 17.68
CA ALA A 283 -21.63 44.10 17.82
C ALA A 283 -21.34 44.79 16.48
N LEU A 284 -21.14 44.02 15.40
CA LEU A 284 -20.95 44.59 14.05
C LEU A 284 -22.17 45.34 13.53
N GLN A 285 -23.38 44.88 13.82
CA GLN A 285 -24.62 45.58 13.44
C GLN A 285 -24.78 46.91 14.20
N SER A 286 -24.35 46.94 15.45
CA SER A 286 -24.33 48.17 16.24
C SER A 286 -23.30 49.16 15.69
N MET A 287 -22.10 48.66 15.36
CA MET A 287 -21.03 49.43 14.72
C MET A 287 -21.35 49.87 13.29
N GLU A 288 -22.30 49.23 12.61
CA GLU A 288 -22.85 49.76 11.37
C GLU A 288 -23.50 51.13 11.66
N ARG A 289 -24.22 51.34 12.76
CA ARG A 289 -24.79 52.66 13.05
C ARG A 289 -23.74 53.66 13.54
N ASP A 290 -22.87 53.22 14.44
CA ASP A 290 -21.76 54.02 14.96
C ASP A 290 -20.44 53.23 14.89
N PRO A 291 -19.58 53.51 13.89
CA PRO A 291 -18.31 52.82 13.73
C PRO A 291 -17.36 52.91 14.94
N TYR A 292 -17.61 53.81 15.90
CA TYR A 292 -16.76 54.02 17.07
C TYR A 292 -17.43 53.60 18.38
N GLU A 293 -18.50 52.81 18.31
CA GLU A 293 -19.24 52.37 19.49
C GLU A 293 -18.37 51.58 20.48
N GLN A 294 -18.20 52.15 21.68
CA GLN A 294 -17.31 51.59 22.70
C GLN A 294 -17.80 50.26 23.28
N GLN A 295 -19.11 50.09 23.43
CA GLN A 295 -19.68 48.88 24.04
C GLN A 295 -19.56 47.67 23.09
N ALA A 296 -19.75 47.88 21.79
CA ALA A 296 -19.50 46.87 20.78
C ALA A 296 -18.01 46.46 20.76
N SER A 297 -17.09 47.44 20.88
CA SER A 297 -15.64 47.18 20.92
C SER A 297 -15.25 46.31 22.12
N LYS A 298 -15.76 46.63 23.33
CA LYS A 298 -15.55 45.82 24.54
C LYS A 298 -16.07 44.38 24.39
N THR A 299 -17.20 44.21 23.70
CA THR A 299 -17.79 42.89 23.41
C THR A 299 -16.86 42.07 22.54
N LEU A 300 -16.34 42.66 21.46
CA LEU A 300 -15.39 41.99 20.55
C LEU A 300 -14.05 41.65 21.24
N ASP A 301 -13.56 42.50 22.15
CA ASP A 301 -12.34 42.22 22.93
C ASP A 301 -12.50 41.04 23.89
N ARG A 302 -13.68 40.93 24.51
CA ARG A 302 -14.01 39.78 25.35
C ARG A 302 -14.05 38.50 24.51
N VAL A 303 -14.70 38.54 23.35
CA VAL A 303 -14.81 37.39 22.44
C VAL A 303 -13.42 36.99 21.91
N ARG A 304 -12.60 37.94 21.45
CA ARG A 304 -11.24 37.70 20.95
C ARG A 304 -10.36 37.00 21.98
N ARG A 305 -10.28 37.53 23.21
CA ARG A 305 -9.48 36.91 24.29
C ARG A 305 -9.93 35.48 24.61
N ALA A 306 -11.24 35.24 24.67
CA ALA A 306 -11.77 33.91 24.94
C ALA A 306 -11.49 32.93 23.78
N PHE A 307 -11.61 33.41 22.54
CA PHE A 307 -11.37 32.63 21.34
C PHE A 307 -9.88 32.28 21.16
N ASP A 308 -8.96 33.22 21.41
CA ASP A 308 -7.51 33.00 21.29
C ASP A 308 -7.00 31.94 22.29
N SER A 309 -7.54 31.92 23.51
CA SER A 309 -7.22 30.92 24.55
C SER A 309 -7.57 29.49 24.10
N VAL A 310 -8.77 29.29 23.54
CA VAL A 310 -9.20 28.00 23.01
C VAL A 310 -8.42 27.62 21.74
N SER A 311 -8.12 28.61 20.90
CA SER A 311 -7.39 28.38 19.63
C SER A 311 -5.99 27.84 19.84
N THR A 312 -5.29 28.33 20.85
CA THR A 312 -3.94 27.86 21.18
C THR A 312 -3.99 26.42 21.71
N THR A 313 -4.93 26.13 22.61
CA THR A 313 -5.03 24.81 23.27
C THR A 313 -5.41 23.68 22.33
N PHE A 314 -6.45 23.87 21.50
CA PHE A 314 -6.94 22.81 20.61
C PHE A 314 -6.28 22.85 19.23
N GLY A 315 -5.88 24.03 18.77
CA GLY A 315 -5.30 24.19 17.44
C GLY A 315 -3.89 23.60 17.33
N ASP A 316 -3.07 23.73 18.37
CA ASP A 316 -1.69 23.19 18.35
C ASP A 316 -1.64 21.67 18.44
N ALA A 317 -2.72 21.02 18.90
CA ALA A 317 -2.86 19.56 18.89
C ALA A 317 -3.38 18.99 17.56
N VAL A 318 -3.99 19.81 16.70
CA VAL A 318 -4.73 19.34 15.51
C VAL A 318 -4.05 19.77 14.20
N TYR A 319 -3.56 21.00 14.13
CA TYR A 319 -3.03 21.55 12.88
C TYR A 319 -1.66 20.99 12.44
N PRO A 320 -0.70 20.65 13.33
CA PRO A 320 0.57 20.05 12.88
C PRO A 320 0.37 18.75 12.09
N ASP A 321 -0.48 17.85 12.59
CA ASP A 321 -0.79 16.58 11.93
C ASP A 321 -1.61 16.79 10.65
N LEU A 322 -2.55 17.74 10.66
CA LEU A 322 -3.37 18.07 9.51
C LEU A 322 -2.55 18.69 8.37
N TYR A 323 -1.56 19.53 8.69
CA TYR A 323 -0.64 20.09 7.70
C TYR A 323 0.35 19.06 7.18
N ALA A 324 0.88 18.17 8.03
CA ALA A 324 1.73 17.07 7.60
C ALA A 324 0.98 16.11 6.64
N LEU A 325 -0.28 15.82 6.95
CA LEU A 325 -1.15 14.99 6.11
C LEU A 325 -1.44 15.67 4.76
N ASN A 326 -1.81 16.95 4.77
CA ASN A 326 -2.09 17.70 3.54
C ASN A 326 -0.84 17.86 2.66
N ALA A 327 0.34 18.04 3.25
CA ALA A 327 1.62 18.08 2.53
C ALA A 327 1.94 16.74 1.86
N ALA A 328 1.68 15.62 2.55
CA ALA A 328 1.84 14.28 1.98
C ALA A 328 0.87 14.02 0.83
N VAL A 329 -0.38 14.49 0.94
CA VAL A 329 -1.38 14.40 -0.13
C VAL A 329 -0.97 15.25 -1.35
N ALA A 330 -0.55 16.49 -1.16
CA ALA A 330 -0.09 17.36 -2.25
C ALA A 330 1.16 16.81 -2.97
N ALA A 331 2.07 16.17 -2.23
CA ALA A 331 3.23 15.50 -2.80
C ALA A 331 2.84 14.27 -3.64
N ALA A 332 1.80 13.53 -3.22
CA ALA A 332 1.25 12.42 -3.98
C ALA A 332 0.55 12.90 -5.26
N ASP A 333 -0.27 13.95 -5.20
CA ASP A 333 -0.95 14.53 -6.36
C ASP A 333 0.04 15.06 -7.40
N SER A 334 1.10 15.74 -6.96
CA SER A 334 2.19 16.23 -7.83
C SER A 334 2.96 15.09 -8.51
N ARG A 335 3.00 13.90 -7.90
CA ARG A 335 3.63 12.70 -8.49
C ARG A 335 2.69 12.05 -9.50
N ILE A 336 1.39 12.02 -9.23
CA ILE A 336 0.36 11.53 -10.15
C ILE A 336 0.29 12.40 -11.41
N GLN A 337 0.34 13.73 -11.26
CA GLN A 337 0.29 14.65 -12.39
C GLN A 337 1.49 14.48 -13.34
N ARG A 338 2.70 14.33 -12.80
CA ARG A 338 3.91 14.04 -13.59
C ARG A 338 3.84 12.72 -14.36
N VAL A 339 3.27 11.69 -13.75
CA VAL A 339 3.06 10.40 -14.44
C VAL A 339 2.02 10.56 -15.55
N THR A 340 0.96 11.33 -15.31
CA THR A 340 -0.12 11.56 -16.29
C THR A 340 0.38 12.34 -17.51
N GLU A 341 1.18 13.39 -17.30
CA GLU A 341 1.79 14.18 -18.39
C GLU A 341 2.76 13.36 -19.23
N LYS A 342 3.57 12.51 -18.59
CA LYS A 342 4.48 11.59 -19.29
C LYS A 342 3.71 10.58 -20.15
N SER A 343 2.66 9.97 -19.61
CA SER A 343 1.82 9.03 -20.36
C SER A 343 1.08 9.70 -21.52
N ALA A 344 0.63 10.95 -21.36
CA ALA A 344 -0.03 11.69 -22.45
C ALA A 344 0.91 11.97 -23.64
N ALA A 345 2.18 12.30 -23.36
CA ALA A 345 3.19 12.52 -24.40
C ALA A 345 3.53 11.23 -25.16
N GLU A 346 3.62 10.09 -24.46
CA GLU A 346 3.90 8.78 -25.06
C GLU A 346 2.74 8.30 -25.97
N ILE A 347 1.49 8.60 -25.60
CA ILE A 347 0.30 8.29 -26.41
C ILE A 347 0.29 9.07 -27.73
N GLU A 348 0.61 10.37 -27.69
CA GLU A 348 0.59 11.22 -28.89
C GLU A 348 1.71 10.83 -29.88
N ALA A 349 2.91 10.50 -29.37
CA ALA A 349 4.01 9.99 -30.20
C ALA A 349 3.66 8.64 -30.88
N THR A 350 2.96 7.77 -30.15
CA THR A 350 2.51 6.47 -30.68
C THR A 350 1.44 6.66 -31.76
N LYS A 351 0.51 7.59 -31.54
CA LYS A 351 -0.56 7.91 -32.50
C LYS A 351 -0.02 8.43 -33.84
N GLN A 352 0.94 9.34 -33.81
CA GLN A 352 1.58 9.87 -35.03
C GLN A 352 2.34 8.79 -35.81
N THR A 353 2.97 7.85 -35.10
CA THR A 353 3.65 6.71 -35.71
C THR A 353 2.65 5.78 -36.41
N LEU A 354 1.50 5.54 -35.77
CA LEU A 354 0.41 4.72 -36.29
C LEU A 354 -0.19 5.29 -37.59
N GLU A 355 -0.44 6.60 -37.63
CA GLU A 355 -1.01 7.28 -38.80
C GLU A 355 -0.07 7.16 -40.02
N ARG A 356 1.25 7.29 -39.79
CA ARG A 356 2.26 7.16 -40.84
C ARG A 356 2.32 5.74 -41.42
N GLN A 357 2.29 4.73 -40.56
CA GLN A 357 2.27 3.33 -40.97
C GLN A 357 0.96 2.95 -41.69
N GLY A 358 -0.17 3.53 -41.27
CA GLY A 358 -1.48 3.30 -41.89
C GLY A 358 -1.59 3.78 -43.34
N ILE A 359 -0.98 4.93 -43.66
CA ILE A 359 -0.95 5.47 -45.04
C ILE A 359 -0.11 4.57 -45.96
N GLU A 360 1.05 4.13 -45.48
CA GLU A 360 1.95 3.25 -46.22
C GLU A 360 1.28 1.89 -46.49
N PHE A 361 0.50 1.41 -45.51
CA PHE A 361 -0.30 0.19 -45.60
C PHE A 361 -1.31 0.18 -46.75
N GLN A 362 -2.14 1.23 -46.80
CA GLN A 362 -3.22 1.34 -47.78
C GLN A 362 -2.68 1.38 -49.20
N SER A 363 -1.51 1.98 -49.40
CA SER A 363 -0.84 2.01 -50.70
C SER A 363 -0.42 0.62 -51.19
N ARG A 364 0.01 -0.24 -50.25
CA ARG A 364 0.48 -1.61 -50.52
C ARG A 364 -0.67 -2.57 -50.78
N GLU A 365 -1.75 -2.47 -50.00
CA GLU A 365 -2.97 -3.25 -50.19
C GLU A 365 -3.62 -3.01 -51.56
N LYS A 366 -3.69 -1.74 -52.00
CA LYS A 366 -4.24 -1.39 -53.32
C LYS A 366 -3.46 -2.03 -54.47
N ARG A 367 -2.12 -2.03 -54.42
CA ARG A 367 -1.27 -2.69 -55.44
C ARG A 367 -1.51 -4.20 -55.51
N LEU A 368 -1.65 -4.86 -54.36
CA LEU A 368 -1.86 -6.31 -54.30
C LEU A 368 -3.26 -6.71 -54.78
N GLN A 369 -4.30 -5.92 -54.49
CA GLN A 369 -5.65 -6.16 -55.03
C GLN A 369 -5.70 -6.06 -56.56
N ASP A 370 -4.98 -5.10 -57.16
CA ASP A 370 -4.89 -4.95 -58.61
C ASP A 370 -4.15 -6.14 -59.27
N GLN A 371 -3.11 -6.67 -58.62
CA GLN A 371 -2.41 -7.89 -59.07
C GLN A 371 -3.31 -9.13 -59.00
N LEU A 372 -4.08 -9.27 -57.92
CA LEU A 372 -4.96 -10.42 -57.68
C LEU A 372 -6.15 -10.44 -58.64
N LYS A 373 -6.66 -9.26 -59.03
CA LYS A 373 -7.70 -9.12 -60.06
C LYS A 373 -7.21 -9.54 -61.45
N LYS A 374 -5.96 -9.19 -61.81
CA LYS A 374 -5.34 -9.65 -63.07
C LYS A 374 -5.14 -11.17 -63.09
N ALA A 375 -4.66 -11.75 -61.98
CA ALA A 375 -4.44 -13.20 -61.87
C ALA A 375 -5.74 -14.01 -61.99
N ARG A 376 -6.83 -13.56 -61.34
CA ARG A 376 -8.16 -14.19 -61.46
C ARG A 376 -8.73 -14.11 -62.88
N GLY A 377 -8.49 -13.01 -63.58
CA GLY A 377 -8.89 -12.84 -64.99
C GLY A 377 -8.22 -13.85 -65.93
N LEU A 378 -6.93 -14.13 -65.73
CA LEU A 378 -6.22 -15.17 -66.47
C LEU A 378 -6.76 -16.57 -66.12
N ALA A 379 -6.89 -16.90 -64.83
CA ALA A 379 -7.36 -18.22 -64.39
C ALA A 379 -8.74 -18.59 -64.98
N ASN A 380 -9.67 -17.62 -65.07
CA ASN A 380 -10.98 -17.85 -65.68
C ASN A 380 -10.94 -18.05 -67.20
N LYS A 381 -10.03 -17.37 -67.92
CA LYS A 381 -9.80 -17.65 -69.34
C LYS A 381 -9.25 -19.06 -69.55
N HIS A 382 -8.40 -19.55 -68.65
CA HIS A 382 -7.81 -20.88 -68.73
C HIS A 382 -8.82 -22.00 -68.39
N ARG A 383 -9.68 -21.82 -67.38
CA ARG A 383 -10.78 -22.76 -67.11
C ARG A 383 -11.75 -22.92 -68.29
N LYS A 384 -11.98 -21.86 -69.05
CA LYS A 384 -12.79 -21.94 -70.29
C LYS A 384 -12.08 -22.77 -71.38
N LYS A 385 -10.76 -22.63 -71.52
CA LYS A 385 -9.97 -23.46 -72.46
C LYS A 385 -9.91 -24.92 -72.03
N GLU A 386 -9.73 -25.18 -70.74
CA GLU A 386 -9.70 -26.54 -70.17
C GLU A 386 -11.03 -27.26 -70.37
N ARG A 387 -12.16 -26.57 -70.13
CA ARG A 387 -13.49 -27.13 -70.36
C ARG A 387 -13.74 -27.45 -71.85
N HIS A 388 -13.26 -26.58 -72.75
CA HIS A 388 -13.33 -26.83 -74.19
C HIS A 388 -12.44 -28.02 -74.64
N LEU A 389 -11.30 -28.22 -73.98
CA LEU A 389 -10.39 -29.34 -74.26
C LEU A 389 -10.96 -30.68 -73.77
N VAL A 390 -11.67 -30.67 -72.64
CA VAL A 390 -12.38 -31.85 -72.12
C VAL A 390 -13.54 -32.25 -73.05
N GLU A 391 -14.28 -31.27 -73.57
CA GLU A 391 -15.33 -31.51 -74.59
C GLU A 391 -14.73 -32.10 -75.89
N MET A 392 -13.55 -31.64 -76.32
CA MET A 392 -12.84 -32.23 -77.47
C MET A 392 -12.33 -33.66 -77.19
N LEU A 393 -11.85 -33.93 -75.97
CA LEU A 393 -11.38 -35.25 -75.54
C LEU A 393 -12.53 -36.28 -75.43
N GLU A 394 -13.73 -35.84 -75.07
CA GLU A 394 -14.93 -36.67 -75.10
C GLU A 394 -15.39 -36.97 -76.53
N GLN A 395 -15.18 -36.04 -77.48
CA GLN A 395 -15.43 -36.28 -78.91
C GLN A 395 -14.36 -37.17 -79.58
N GLU A 396 -13.07 -37.07 -79.20
CA GLU A 396 -11.99 -37.93 -79.72
C GLU A 396 -12.07 -39.38 -79.20
N ARG A 397 -12.74 -39.65 -78.06
CA ARG A 397 -12.98 -41.02 -77.56
C ARG A 397 -13.89 -41.86 -78.47
N ALA A 398 -14.57 -41.25 -79.44
CA ALA A 398 -15.40 -41.95 -80.41
C ALA A 398 -14.62 -42.46 -81.64
N VAL A 399 -13.37 -42.03 -81.88
CA VAL A 399 -12.60 -42.45 -83.07
C VAL A 399 -11.12 -42.67 -82.73
N ALA A 400 -10.80 -43.94 -82.47
CA ALA A 400 -9.53 -44.65 -82.69
C ALA A 400 -8.16 -44.06 -82.27
N ALA A 401 -7.39 -44.95 -81.65
CA ALA A 401 -6.06 -44.79 -81.10
C ALA A 401 -4.92 -44.63 -82.12
N LEU A 402 -3.74 -44.28 -81.58
CA LEU A 402 -2.38 -44.35 -82.15
C LEU A 402 -1.88 -43.12 -82.96
N ALA A 403 -1.65 -41.99 -82.27
CA ALA A 403 -0.64 -41.00 -82.72
C ALA A 403 -0.06 -40.08 -81.63
N LYS A 404 -0.55 -40.11 -80.38
CA LYS A 404 -0.38 -38.96 -79.44
C LYS A 404 0.48 -39.24 -78.20
N VAL A 405 1.41 -40.18 -78.25
CA VAL A 405 2.34 -40.42 -77.11
C VAL A 405 3.51 -39.44 -77.10
N GLY A 406 3.92 -38.91 -78.27
CA GLY A 406 5.00 -37.91 -78.35
C GLY A 406 4.58 -36.49 -77.94
N GLN A 407 3.38 -36.04 -78.32
CA GLN A 407 2.89 -34.69 -78.00
C GLN A 407 2.52 -34.49 -76.52
N LEU A 408 2.24 -35.58 -75.79
CA LEU A 408 1.91 -35.51 -74.35
C LEU A 408 3.14 -35.28 -73.45
N ALA A 409 4.35 -35.57 -73.95
CA ALA A 409 5.59 -35.35 -73.19
C ALA A 409 6.02 -33.88 -73.20
N GLU A 410 6.03 -33.22 -74.37
CA GLU A 410 6.30 -31.78 -74.47
C GLU A 410 5.28 -30.94 -73.68
N MET A 411 4.01 -31.33 -73.74
CA MET A 411 2.94 -30.58 -73.07
C MET A 411 2.95 -30.75 -71.54
N ARG A 412 3.62 -31.80 -71.02
CA ARG A 412 3.85 -32.03 -69.59
C ARG A 412 4.96 -31.12 -69.05
N ASP A 413 6.01 -30.90 -69.83
CA ASP A 413 7.12 -30.03 -69.44
C ASP A 413 6.71 -28.55 -69.46
N ASP A 414 5.85 -28.14 -70.40
CA ASP A 414 5.23 -26.80 -70.41
C ASP A 414 4.31 -26.56 -69.20
N LEU A 415 3.53 -27.57 -68.80
CA LEU A 415 2.69 -27.52 -67.59
C LEU A 415 3.53 -27.42 -66.30
N THR A 416 4.71 -28.03 -66.28
CA THR A 416 5.60 -28.02 -65.11
C THR A 416 6.34 -26.68 -64.98
N SER A 417 6.71 -26.07 -66.11
CA SER A 417 7.24 -24.71 -66.18
C SER A 417 6.21 -23.67 -65.73
N MET A 418 4.95 -23.78 -66.19
CA MET A 418 3.85 -22.90 -65.79
C MET A 418 3.45 -23.04 -64.32
N ARG A 419 3.54 -24.25 -63.75
CA ARG A 419 3.29 -24.49 -62.33
C ARG A 419 4.29 -23.74 -61.44
N ARG A 420 5.56 -23.66 -61.84
CA ARG A 420 6.59 -22.86 -61.15
C ARG A 420 6.31 -21.35 -61.23
N THR A 421 5.77 -20.87 -62.35
CA THR A 421 5.38 -19.44 -62.48
C THR A 421 4.14 -19.09 -61.64
N LEU A 422 3.21 -20.04 -61.48
CA LEU A 422 2.02 -19.88 -60.64
C LEU A 422 2.36 -19.95 -59.14
N GLU A 423 3.28 -20.85 -58.76
CA GLU A 423 3.78 -21.00 -57.39
C GLU A 423 4.57 -19.75 -56.93
N ALA A 424 5.28 -19.08 -57.84
CA ALA A 424 5.94 -17.79 -57.57
C ALA A 424 4.94 -16.63 -57.34
N ALA A 425 3.74 -16.68 -57.93
CA ALA A 425 2.70 -15.67 -57.73
C ALA A 425 1.92 -15.85 -56.41
N THR A 426 1.89 -17.06 -55.84
CA THR A 426 1.25 -17.36 -54.55
C THR A 426 2.04 -16.91 -53.31
N VAL A 427 3.32 -16.54 -53.46
CA VAL A 427 4.15 -16.03 -52.35
C VAL A 427 3.81 -14.58 -51.95
N GLY A 428 3.01 -13.86 -52.75
CA GLY A 428 2.55 -12.51 -52.41
C GLY A 428 1.42 -12.42 -51.37
N ASN A 429 0.80 -13.54 -50.99
CA ASN A 429 -0.37 -13.53 -50.08
C ASN A 429 0.01 -13.46 -48.58
N ALA A 430 1.23 -13.85 -48.22
CA ALA A 430 1.70 -13.80 -46.82
C ALA A 430 2.04 -12.38 -46.35
N THR A 431 2.46 -11.50 -47.25
CA THR A 431 2.86 -10.13 -46.91
C THR A 431 1.67 -9.17 -46.74
N LEU A 432 0.47 -9.56 -47.18
CA LEU A 432 -0.76 -8.77 -46.98
C LEU A 432 -1.41 -9.09 -45.63
N SER A 433 -1.35 -10.35 -45.18
CA SER A 433 -1.91 -10.82 -43.90
C SER A 433 -1.11 -10.35 -42.68
N ILE A 434 0.22 -10.44 -42.70
CA ILE A 434 1.10 -9.97 -41.61
C ILE A 434 0.88 -8.49 -41.38
N ALA A 435 0.85 -7.78 -42.50
CA ALA A 435 0.74 -6.35 -42.51
C ALA A 435 -0.68 -5.93 -42.00
N GLN A 436 -1.76 -6.63 -42.41
CA GLN A 436 -3.12 -6.34 -41.93
C GLN A 436 -3.26 -6.64 -40.42
N THR A 437 -2.53 -7.64 -39.93
CA THR A 437 -2.51 -8.02 -38.51
C THR A 437 -1.76 -6.99 -37.68
N GLU A 438 -0.64 -6.44 -38.17
CA GLU A 438 0.10 -5.36 -37.49
C GLU A 438 -0.72 -4.06 -37.41
N ARG A 439 -1.37 -3.65 -38.52
CA ARG A 439 -2.27 -2.48 -38.50
C ARG A 439 -3.46 -2.70 -37.54
N GLN A 440 -4.03 -3.90 -37.52
CA GLN A 440 -5.12 -4.25 -36.62
C GLN A 440 -4.67 -4.29 -35.15
N GLN A 441 -3.46 -4.78 -34.86
CA GLN A 441 -2.90 -4.75 -33.49
C GLN A 441 -2.59 -3.33 -33.02
N LEU A 442 -2.12 -2.46 -33.91
CA LEU A 442 -1.85 -1.06 -33.62
C LEU A 442 -3.14 -0.24 -33.44
N GLU A 443 -4.16 -0.46 -34.28
CA GLU A 443 -5.50 0.14 -34.11
C GLU A 443 -6.16 -0.36 -32.81
N ILE A 444 -5.97 -1.63 -32.44
CA ILE A 444 -6.42 -2.19 -31.16
C ILE A 444 -5.63 -1.58 -29.98
N ALA A 445 -4.32 -1.36 -30.08
CA ALA A 445 -3.53 -0.75 -29.03
C ALA A 445 -3.92 0.72 -28.80
N LEU A 446 -4.12 1.49 -29.88
CA LEU A 446 -4.61 2.87 -29.81
C LEU A 446 -6.04 2.92 -29.24
N ALA A 447 -6.92 2.00 -29.66
CA ALA A 447 -8.27 1.88 -29.12
C ALA A 447 -8.27 1.44 -27.65
N ARG A 448 -7.32 0.60 -27.22
CA ARG A 448 -7.19 0.13 -25.83
C ARG A 448 -6.69 1.24 -24.90
N SER A 449 -5.73 2.05 -25.36
CA SER A 449 -5.26 3.23 -24.63
C SER A 449 -6.35 4.33 -24.56
N GLN A 450 -7.07 4.58 -25.66
CA GLN A 450 -8.24 5.47 -25.68
C GLN A 450 -9.39 4.94 -24.80
N ALA A 451 -9.60 3.63 -24.78
CA ALA A 451 -10.59 2.98 -23.93
C ALA A 451 -10.18 2.98 -22.44
N GLU A 452 -8.89 2.93 -22.10
CA GLU A 452 -8.40 3.11 -20.73
C GLU A 452 -8.65 4.53 -20.23
N VAL A 453 -8.31 5.55 -21.03
CA VAL A 453 -8.59 6.95 -20.70
C VAL A 453 -10.10 7.21 -20.63
N ALA A 454 -10.89 6.64 -21.55
CA ALA A 454 -12.34 6.72 -21.51
C ALA A 454 -12.95 5.90 -20.36
N SER A 455 -12.32 4.78 -19.96
CA SER A 455 -12.70 3.94 -18.82
C SER A 455 -12.46 4.67 -17.50
N TYR A 456 -11.34 5.37 -17.32
CA TYR A 456 -11.13 6.21 -16.14
C TYR A 456 -12.11 7.39 -16.10
N THR A 457 -12.36 8.02 -17.24
CA THR A 457 -13.31 9.14 -17.35
C THR A 457 -14.76 8.69 -17.12
N ASN A 458 -15.15 7.52 -17.64
CA ASN A 458 -16.46 6.92 -17.41
C ASN A 458 -16.58 6.26 -16.05
N ALA A 459 -15.52 5.71 -15.45
CA ALA A 459 -15.54 5.18 -14.08
C ALA A 459 -15.69 6.30 -13.04
N ILE A 460 -15.10 7.48 -13.27
CA ILE A 460 -15.35 8.68 -12.46
C ILE A 460 -16.79 9.20 -12.67
N ARG A 461 -17.31 9.15 -13.90
CA ARG A 461 -18.69 9.56 -14.23
C ARG A 461 -19.73 8.55 -13.74
N GLU A 462 -19.44 7.26 -13.78
CA GLU A 462 -20.27 6.16 -13.29
C GLU A 462 -20.19 6.05 -11.78
N MET A 463 -19.05 6.28 -11.12
CA MET A 463 -19.03 6.45 -9.66
C MET A 463 -19.94 7.61 -9.22
N ARG A 464 -20.00 8.71 -9.99
CA ARG A 464 -20.93 9.82 -9.72
C ARG A 464 -22.39 9.52 -10.08
N ASN A 465 -22.65 8.59 -11.01
CA ASN A 465 -23.99 8.28 -11.54
C ASN A 465 -24.56 6.90 -11.15
N SER A 466 -23.79 6.02 -10.49
CA SER A 466 -24.15 4.62 -10.23
C SER A 466 -25.19 4.51 -9.13
N THR A 467 -25.95 3.43 -9.20
CA THR A 467 -27.00 3.08 -8.26
C THR A 467 -26.47 2.89 -6.84
N SER A 468 -25.26 2.39 -6.58
CA SER A 468 -24.73 2.37 -5.19
C SER A 468 -24.39 3.76 -4.66
N TRP A 469 -23.96 4.71 -5.50
CA TRP A 469 -23.75 6.11 -5.11
C TRP A 469 -25.08 6.88 -4.95
N ARG A 470 -26.12 6.49 -5.71
CA ARG A 470 -27.51 7.01 -5.64
C ARG A 470 -28.40 6.30 -4.60
N ILE A 471 -28.11 5.06 -4.21
CA ILE A 471 -28.84 4.19 -3.24
C ILE A 471 -28.19 4.23 -1.84
N SER A 472 -26.86 4.37 -1.75
CA SER A 472 -26.23 4.82 -0.49
C SER A 472 -26.44 6.30 -0.23
N GLY A 473 -27.00 7.07 -1.18
CA GLY A 473 -27.54 8.42 -0.94
C GLY A 473 -28.58 8.44 0.20
N PRO A 474 -29.66 7.62 0.13
CA PRO A 474 -30.62 7.46 1.22
C PRO A 474 -30.03 6.88 2.52
N ILE A 475 -29.08 5.93 2.48
CA ILE A 475 -28.49 5.36 3.72
C ILE A 475 -27.50 6.32 4.39
N ARG A 476 -26.76 7.11 3.59
CA ARG A 476 -25.96 8.25 4.08
C ARG A 476 -26.86 9.36 4.65
N ALA A 477 -28.05 9.54 4.09
CA ALA A 477 -29.09 10.41 4.66
C ALA A 477 -29.75 9.83 5.93
N ILE A 478 -29.88 8.50 6.06
CA ILE A 478 -30.42 7.82 7.26
C ILE A 478 -29.44 7.87 8.43
N LYS A 479 -28.12 7.80 8.19
CA LYS A 479 -27.11 8.13 9.20
C LYS A 479 -27.27 9.58 9.70
N TYR A 480 -27.64 10.50 8.81
CA TYR A 480 -28.01 11.90 9.13
C TYR A 480 -29.35 12.03 9.88
N LEU A 481 -30.27 11.08 9.66
CA LEU A 481 -31.62 11.03 10.22
C LEU A 481 -31.65 10.48 11.65
N LEU A 482 -30.71 9.58 11.97
CA LEU A 482 -30.47 9.08 13.33
C LEU A 482 -29.67 10.07 14.21
N ILE A 483 -28.94 11.01 13.60
CA ILE A 483 -28.19 12.07 14.29
C ILE A 483 -29.03 13.35 14.47
N ASN A 484 -30.17 13.50 13.77
CA ASN A 484 -31.06 14.66 13.95
C ASN A 484 -32.55 14.36 13.60
N PRO A 485 -33.37 13.91 14.57
CA PRO A 485 -34.70 13.34 14.30
C PRO A 485 -35.80 14.36 13.95
N ILE A 486 -35.55 15.67 14.02
CA ILE A 486 -36.61 16.69 13.87
C ILE A 486 -36.69 17.26 12.44
N GLY A 487 -35.64 17.11 11.62
CA GLY A 487 -35.62 17.62 10.24
C GLY A 487 -36.46 16.83 9.22
N SER A 488 -36.85 15.61 9.56
CA SER A 488 -37.26 14.59 8.57
C SER A 488 -38.75 14.59 8.24
N VAL A 489 -39.57 15.34 8.98
CA VAL A 489 -41.03 15.41 8.75
C VAL A 489 -41.41 16.48 7.71
N ARG A 490 -40.56 17.50 7.48
CA ARG A 490 -40.85 18.55 6.46
C ARG A 490 -40.50 18.14 5.03
N ALA A 491 -39.60 17.18 4.83
CA ALA A 491 -39.21 16.71 3.50
C ALA A 491 -40.31 15.88 2.80
N LEU A 492 -41.09 15.11 3.57
CA LEU A 492 -42.17 14.25 3.05
C LEU A 492 -43.36 15.06 2.47
N LEU A 493 -43.66 16.23 3.02
CA LEU A 493 -44.76 17.10 2.54
C LEU A 493 -44.41 17.88 1.26
N GLY A 494 -43.11 18.04 0.95
CA GLY A 494 -42.62 18.80 -0.21
C GLY A 494 -42.64 18.03 -1.53
N PHE A 495 -42.76 16.70 -1.49
CA PHE A 495 -42.77 15.84 -2.68
C PHE A 495 -44.17 15.71 -3.28
N GLY A 496 -45.22 15.53 -2.45
CA GLY A 496 -46.61 15.43 -2.90
C GLY A 496 -47.15 16.67 -3.63
N ARG A 497 -46.71 17.88 -3.23
CA ARG A 497 -47.08 19.14 -3.89
C ARG A 497 -46.47 19.32 -5.28
N ARG A 498 -45.32 18.71 -5.55
CA ARG A 498 -44.61 18.82 -6.85
C ARG A 498 -45.13 17.82 -7.88
N ALA A 499 -45.55 16.63 -7.45
CA ALA A 499 -46.15 15.63 -8.34
C ALA A 499 -47.52 16.07 -8.91
N ALA A 500 -48.37 16.71 -8.10
CA ALA A 500 -49.70 17.16 -8.53
C ALA A 500 -49.70 18.29 -9.58
N ARG A 501 -48.59 19.05 -9.70
CA ARG A 501 -48.48 20.15 -10.67
C ARG A 501 -48.13 19.69 -12.09
N ARG A 502 -47.47 18.54 -12.25
CA ARG A 502 -46.94 18.07 -13.54
C ARG A 502 -47.82 17.07 -14.32
N LEU A 503 -48.99 16.69 -13.79
CA LEU A 503 -49.95 15.86 -14.54
C LEU A 503 -50.78 16.71 -15.54
N PRO A 504 -50.92 16.29 -16.80
CA PRO A 504 -51.63 17.03 -17.85
C PRO A 504 -53.14 16.72 -17.77
N ILE A 505 -53.82 17.26 -16.76
CA ILE A 505 -55.26 17.09 -16.56
C ILE A 505 -55.89 18.50 -16.51
N PRO A 506 -57.02 18.75 -17.19
CA PRO A 506 -57.66 20.07 -17.25
C PRO A 506 -57.94 20.69 -15.87
N LEU A 507 -57.82 22.02 -15.78
CA LEU A 507 -57.79 22.78 -14.51
C LEU A 507 -59.00 22.54 -13.59
N HIS A 508 -60.18 22.28 -14.15
CA HIS A 508 -61.40 22.02 -13.38
C HIS A 508 -61.38 20.65 -12.67
N MET A 509 -60.69 19.65 -13.23
CA MET A 509 -60.48 18.36 -12.55
C MET A 509 -59.43 18.45 -11.44
N LYS A 510 -58.39 19.29 -11.59
CA LYS A 510 -57.42 19.57 -10.51
C LYS A 510 -58.08 20.27 -9.31
N HIS A 511 -59.09 21.10 -9.55
CA HIS A 511 -59.87 21.73 -8.49
C HIS A 511 -60.81 20.73 -7.80
N SER A 512 -61.46 19.82 -8.55
CA SER A 512 -62.30 18.75 -8.00
C SER A 512 -61.51 17.72 -7.16
N VAL A 513 -60.27 17.39 -7.52
CA VAL A 513 -59.40 16.49 -6.74
C VAL A 513 -58.91 17.18 -5.46
N LYS A 514 -58.55 18.47 -5.54
CA LYS A 514 -58.15 19.27 -4.38
C LYS A 514 -59.30 19.46 -3.37
N MET A 515 -60.53 19.63 -3.84
CA MET A 515 -61.72 19.78 -3.00
C MET A 515 -62.27 18.44 -2.47
N ARG A 516 -61.93 17.30 -3.09
CA ARG A 516 -62.22 15.94 -2.58
C ARG A 516 -61.21 15.45 -1.55
N LEU A 517 -59.92 15.79 -1.68
CA LEU A 517 -58.87 15.46 -0.70
C LEU A 517 -58.96 16.28 0.60
N LEU A 518 -59.66 17.41 0.57
CA LEU A 518 -59.96 18.23 1.75
C LEU A 518 -61.32 17.89 2.42
N ARG A 519 -62.02 16.84 1.94
CA ARG A 519 -63.33 16.37 2.45
C ARG A 519 -63.28 15.00 3.15
N TYR A 520 -62.10 14.43 3.40
CA TYR A 520 -61.97 13.23 4.22
C TYR A 520 -61.45 13.59 5.62
N ASP A 521 -62.28 13.27 6.63
CA ASP A 521 -62.16 13.60 8.05
C ASP A 521 -60.96 13.02 8.80
N VAL A 522 -59.96 12.46 8.11
CA VAL A 522 -58.76 11.88 8.74
C VAL A 522 -57.80 12.97 9.28
N VAL A 523 -58.02 14.24 8.92
CA VAL A 523 -57.20 15.39 9.36
C VAL A 523 -57.95 16.30 10.36
N ARG A 524 -59.16 15.94 10.82
CA ARG A 524 -59.89 16.76 11.80
C ARG A 524 -60.57 15.93 12.90
N ARG A 525 -59.75 15.61 13.93
CA ARG A 525 -60.10 15.14 15.29
C ARG A 525 -60.17 13.63 15.51
N ALA A 526 -59.11 13.07 16.11
CA ALA A 526 -59.15 11.90 17.00
C ALA A 526 -57.74 11.70 17.62
N GLY A 527 -57.24 12.60 18.48
CA GLY A 527 -57.58 12.64 19.90
C GLY A 527 -59.04 12.42 20.26
N SER A 528 -59.42 11.17 20.49
CA SER A 528 -60.35 10.74 21.56
C SER A 528 -60.58 9.24 21.44
N LEU A 529 -60.11 8.54 22.46
CA LEU A 529 -60.32 7.15 22.83
C LEU A 529 -61.68 6.55 22.39
N SER A 530 -61.62 5.35 21.81
CA SER A 530 -62.67 4.34 21.92
C SER A 530 -62.06 3.05 22.49
N ARG A 531 -62.25 2.88 23.81
CA ARG A 531 -62.73 1.65 24.46
C ARG A 531 -63.71 0.92 23.51
N GLU A 532 -63.80 -0.40 23.41
CA GLU A 532 -63.72 -1.45 24.43
C GLU A 532 -63.83 -2.77 23.66
N GLU A 533 -63.01 -3.78 23.98
CA GLU A 533 -63.48 -5.17 24.05
C GLU A 533 -62.46 -6.06 24.77
N ALA A 534 -63.00 -6.81 25.75
CA ALA A 534 -62.52 -8.06 26.32
C ALA A 534 -61.27 -8.09 27.22
N THR A 535 -61.54 -7.68 28.47
CA THR A 535 -60.99 -8.11 29.76
C THR A 535 -60.39 -9.52 29.88
N GLY A 536 -59.33 -9.62 30.71
CA GLY A 536 -59.05 -10.84 31.48
C GLY A 536 -57.66 -10.97 32.10
N SER A 537 -57.37 -10.21 33.18
CA SER A 537 -56.77 -10.68 34.47
C SER A 537 -55.49 -11.56 34.45
N VAL A 538 -54.40 -11.37 35.21
CA VAL A 538 -54.15 -10.70 36.51
C VAL A 538 -52.64 -10.80 36.84
N ALA A 539 -52.14 -9.81 37.60
CA ALA A 539 -50.98 -9.82 38.52
C ALA A 539 -49.55 -10.00 37.97
N SER A 540 -48.51 -9.39 38.55
CA SER A 540 -48.38 -8.33 39.56
C SER A 540 -46.88 -8.01 39.73
N SER A 541 -46.66 -6.85 40.34
CA SER A 541 -45.56 -6.53 41.26
C SER A 541 -44.41 -5.66 40.75
N SER A 542 -44.43 -4.48 41.37
CA SER A 542 -43.44 -3.43 41.52
C SER A 542 -42.18 -3.89 42.27
N ALA A 543 -41.05 -3.25 42.00
CA ALA A 543 -40.22 -2.70 43.08
C ALA A 543 -39.21 -1.65 42.58
N THR A 544 -39.32 -0.52 43.24
CA THR A 544 -38.43 0.63 43.43
C THR A 544 -36.94 0.36 43.68
N ILE A 545 -36.15 1.40 43.34
CA ILE A 545 -34.89 1.87 43.96
C ILE A 545 -33.57 1.21 43.55
N GLY A 546 -32.59 2.05 43.21
CA GLY A 546 -31.20 1.84 43.63
C GLY A 546 -30.14 2.17 42.59
N ALA A 547 -29.45 3.27 42.78
CA ALA A 547 -28.28 3.67 42.00
C ALA A 547 -27.10 2.70 42.17
N ALA A 548 -26.40 2.38 41.07
CA ALA A 548 -24.95 2.18 41.04
C ALA A 548 -24.44 2.23 39.57
N PRO A 549 -23.24 2.79 39.33
CA PRO A 549 -22.66 2.89 37.98
C PRO A 549 -22.11 1.53 37.55
N LEU A 550 -22.46 1.07 36.34
CA LEU A 550 -21.93 -0.17 35.78
C LEU A 550 -21.16 0.08 34.48
N ALA A 551 -19.84 0.00 34.63
CA ALA A 551 -18.82 -0.60 33.77
C ALA A 551 -18.93 -0.51 32.23
N LEU A 552 -17.85 0.02 31.64
CA LEU A 552 -17.36 -0.24 30.29
C LEU A 552 -17.31 -1.75 30.00
N GLY A 553 -17.87 -2.18 28.86
CA GLY A 553 -17.69 -3.55 28.36
C GLY A 553 -18.79 -4.01 27.42
N GLY A 554 -18.80 -3.52 26.17
CA GLY A 554 -19.59 -4.11 25.09
C GLY A 554 -18.67 -4.68 24.02
N SER A 555 -18.62 -6.01 23.88
CA SER A 555 -17.92 -6.64 22.75
C SER A 555 -18.53 -6.16 21.43
N PRO A 556 -17.72 -5.87 20.40
CA PRO A 556 -18.22 -5.47 19.08
C PRO A 556 -19.14 -6.54 18.47
N SER A 557 -20.15 -6.13 17.71
CA SER A 557 -20.97 -7.08 16.93
C SER A 557 -20.12 -7.78 15.86
N VAL A 558 -20.47 -9.03 15.51
CA VAL A 558 -19.79 -9.82 14.46
C VAL A 558 -19.73 -9.06 13.13
N GLU A 559 -20.79 -8.33 12.80
CA GLU A 559 -20.86 -7.46 11.61
C GLU A 559 -19.83 -6.33 11.66
N ALA A 560 -19.65 -5.67 12.81
CA ALA A 560 -18.65 -4.62 12.98
C ALA A 560 -17.21 -5.17 12.93
N GLU A 561 -17.00 -6.41 13.37
CA GLU A 561 -15.73 -7.13 13.27
C GLU A 561 -15.42 -7.50 11.82
N TYR A 562 -16.39 -8.05 11.08
CA TYR A 562 -16.26 -8.36 9.66
C TYR A 562 -16.03 -7.13 8.80
N ILE A 563 -16.79 -6.05 9.00
CA ILE A 563 -16.59 -4.78 8.28
C ILE A 563 -15.19 -4.25 8.54
N ARG A 564 -14.68 -4.33 9.77
CA ARG A 564 -13.30 -3.94 10.07
C ARG A 564 -12.28 -4.82 9.35
N GLN A 565 -12.47 -6.14 9.32
CA GLN A 565 -11.61 -7.06 8.58
C GLN A 565 -11.58 -6.75 7.08
N VAL A 566 -12.74 -6.58 6.44
CA VAL A 566 -12.84 -6.27 5.01
C VAL A 566 -12.25 -4.90 4.68
N LEU A 567 -12.55 -3.88 5.50
CA LEU A 567 -11.98 -2.54 5.29
C LEU A 567 -10.47 -2.50 5.55
N ALA A 568 -9.95 -3.36 6.44
CA ALA A 568 -8.51 -3.49 6.65
C ALA A 568 -7.82 -3.98 5.36
N ILE A 569 -8.43 -4.87 4.58
CA ILE A 569 -7.86 -5.35 3.29
C ILE A 569 -7.56 -4.16 2.35
N ALA A 570 -8.49 -3.20 2.23
CA ALA A 570 -8.32 -2.02 1.37
C ALA A 570 -7.37 -0.95 1.96
N LYS A 571 -7.22 -0.92 3.30
CA LYS A 571 -6.36 0.02 4.03
C LYS A 571 -4.95 -0.51 4.29
N ARG A 572 -4.58 -1.68 3.75
CA ARG A 572 -3.25 -2.28 3.91
C ARG A 572 -2.34 -1.90 2.74
N PRO A 573 -1.49 -0.86 2.85
CA PRO A 573 -0.32 -0.77 1.99
C PRO A 573 0.52 -2.04 2.16
N ALA A 574 1.15 -2.50 1.07
CA ALA A 574 2.16 -3.56 1.19
C ALA A 574 3.25 -3.10 2.18
N GLY A 575 3.60 -3.95 3.15
CA GLY A 575 4.71 -3.68 4.07
C GLY A 575 4.38 -3.01 5.40
N THR A 576 3.10 -2.90 5.80
CA THR A 576 2.69 -2.24 7.06
C THR A 576 2.06 -3.15 8.12
N ASP A 577 1.98 -4.46 7.87
CA ASP A 577 1.44 -5.42 8.84
C ASP A 577 2.52 -5.86 9.85
N LEU A 578 2.14 -6.16 11.09
CA LEU A 578 3.10 -6.64 12.12
C LEU A 578 3.72 -7.98 11.73
N ASP A 579 2.98 -8.79 10.97
CA ASP A 579 3.41 -10.10 10.47
C ASP A 579 4.16 -10.02 9.12
N TYR A 580 4.31 -8.81 8.56
CA TYR A 580 4.98 -8.62 7.28
C TYR A 580 6.50 -8.74 7.42
N VAL A 581 7.10 -9.66 6.67
CA VAL A 581 8.55 -9.82 6.61
C VAL A 581 9.09 -9.20 5.31
N PRO A 582 10.03 -8.24 5.37
CA PRO A 582 10.64 -7.64 4.18
C PRO A 582 11.61 -8.61 3.50
N ARG A 583 11.97 -8.27 2.25
CA ARG A 583 12.98 -9.02 1.49
C ARG A 583 14.31 -9.03 2.24
N SER A 584 14.97 -10.19 2.28
CA SER A 584 16.33 -10.29 2.78
C SER A 584 17.31 -9.84 1.71
N GLU A 585 18.33 -9.06 2.10
CA GLU A 585 19.50 -8.79 1.25
C GLU A 585 20.61 -9.84 1.46
N GLU A 586 20.42 -10.78 2.40
CA GLU A 586 21.42 -11.80 2.69
C GLU A 586 21.53 -12.82 1.56
N VAL A 587 22.77 -13.09 1.14
CA VAL A 587 23.09 -14.15 0.19
C VAL A 587 23.49 -15.40 0.97
N ILE A 588 22.71 -16.47 0.81
CA ILE A 588 22.92 -17.75 1.51
C ILE A 588 23.31 -18.80 0.49
N ASP A 589 24.41 -19.51 0.75
CA ASP A 589 24.83 -20.64 -0.08
C ASP A 589 24.25 -21.96 0.45
N PHE A 590 23.16 -22.40 -0.17
CA PHE A 590 22.52 -23.68 0.14
C PHE A 590 23.18 -24.88 -0.56
N ALA A 591 24.20 -24.71 -1.40
CA ALA A 591 24.80 -25.81 -2.17
C ALA A 591 25.47 -26.87 -1.29
N ARG A 592 25.87 -26.51 -0.06
CA ARG A 592 26.41 -27.44 0.96
C ARG A 592 25.34 -28.18 1.77
N SER A 593 24.06 -27.91 1.53
CA SER A 593 22.98 -28.71 2.11
C SER A 593 22.91 -30.07 1.42
N PRO A 594 22.90 -31.19 2.16
CA PRO A 594 22.63 -32.49 1.57
C PRO A 594 21.14 -32.65 1.20
N LEU A 595 20.25 -31.82 1.75
CA LEU A 595 18.82 -31.79 1.44
C LEU A 595 18.51 -30.81 0.31
N LYS A 596 17.61 -31.21 -0.58
CA LYS A 596 16.97 -30.37 -1.59
C LYS A 596 15.51 -30.10 -1.23
N VAL A 597 15.05 -28.88 -1.46
CA VAL A 597 13.63 -28.52 -1.36
C VAL A 597 13.10 -28.21 -2.75
N MET A 598 12.09 -28.97 -3.19
CA MET A 598 11.40 -28.75 -4.47
C MET A 598 10.02 -28.18 -4.21
N ALA A 599 9.52 -27.28 -5.05
CA ALA A 599 8.17 -26.74 -4.91
C ALA A 599 7.30 -27.11 -6.12
N PHE A 600 6.07 -27.59 -5.88
CA PHE A 600 5.10 -27.77 -6.96
C PHE A 600 4.80 -26.42 -7.63
N TYR A 601 4.63 -26.43 -8.96
CA TYR A 601 4.51 -25.22 -9.76
C TYR A 601 3.33 -25.33 -10.72
N LEU A 602 2.39 -24.41 -10.58
CA LEU A 602 1.20 -24.33 -11.40
C LEU A 602 1.44 -23.45 -12.65
N PRO A 603 1.23 -23.98 -13.86
CA PRO A 603 1.41 -23.20 -15.09
C PRO A 603 0.22 -22.28 -15.43
N GLN A 604 -0.91 -22.34 -14.70
CA GLN A 604 -2.19 -21.70 -15.05
C GLN A 604 -2.28 -20.18 -14.79
N PHE A 605 -1.17 -19.46 -14.94
CA PHE A 605 -1.11 -17.99 -14.89
C PHE A 605 -0.88 -17.38 -16.27
N HIS A 606 -1.53 -17.96 -17.29
CA HIS A 606 -1.60 -17.42 -18.65
C HIS A 606 -2.89 -17.90 -19.34
N PRO A 607 -3.47 -17.09 -20.25
CA PRO A 607 -4.66 -17.50 -20.99
C PRO A 607 -4.31 -18.52 -22.09
N ILE A 608 -5.20 -19.49 -22.28
CA ILE A 608 -5.20 -20.45 -23.40
C ILE A 608 -6.60 -20.45 -24.04
N ALA A 609 -6.70 -20.86 -25.30
CA ALA A 609 -7.95 -20.81 -26.05
C ALA A 609 -9.07 -21.64 -25.38
N GLU A 610 -8.72 -22.80 -24.85
CA GLU A 610 -9.64 -23.71 -24.16
C GLU A 610 -10.21 -23.08 -22.89
N ASN A 611 -9.36 -22.47 -22.05
CA ASN A 611 -9.82 -21.79 -20.84
C ASN A 611 -10.68 -20.56 -21.16
N ASP A 612 -10.35 -19.83 -22.24
CA ASP A 612 -11.16 -18.72 -22.71
C ASP A 612 -12.56 -19.17 -23.15
N GLU A 613 -12.68 -20.33 -23.78
CA GLU A 613 -13.94 -20.95 -24.18
C GLU A 613 -14.74 -21.46 -22.96
N TRP A 614 -14.08 -22.10 -22.01
CA TRP A 614 -14.75 -22.74 -20.87
C TRP A 614 -15.13 -21.79 -19.74
N TRP A 615 -14.30 -20.77 -19.48
CA TRP A 615 -14.38 -19.91 -18.29
C TRP A 615 -14.54 -18.43 -18.61
N GLY A 616 -14.44 -18.06 -19.89
CA GLY A 616 -14.53 -16.69 -20.37
C GLY A 616 -13.18 -16.10 -20.76
N LYS A 617 -13.23 -15.13 -21.67
CA LYS A 617 -12.05 -14.55 -22.32
C LYS A 617 -11.05 -13.97 -21.30
N GLY A 618 -9.79 -14.40 -21.43
CA GLY A 618 -8.67 -13.95 -20.60
C GLY A 618 -8.56 -14.67 -19.25
N PHE A 619 -9.18 -15.83 -19.08
CA PHE A 619 -9.19 -16.54 -17.80
C PHE A 619 -7.78 -16.98 -17.38
N THR A 620 -7.46 -16.72 -16.12
CA THR A 620 -6.29 -17.25 -15.39
C THR A 620 -6.70 -17.47 -13.93
N GLU A 621 -5.87 -18.15 -13.13
CA GLU A 621 -6.18 -18.33 -11.71
C GLU A 621 -6.33 -17.02 -10.92
N TRP A 622 -5.76 -15.91 -11.41
CA TRP A 622 -5.99 -14.58 -10.83
C TRP A 622 -7.47 -14.17 -10.82
N THR A 623 -8.28 -14.66 -11.76
CA THR A 623 -9.73 -14.44 -11.79
C THR A 623 -10.42 -15.06 -10.58
N ASN A 624 -9.93 -16.20 -10.09
CA ASN A 624 -10.46 -16.86 -8.89
C ASN A 624 -9.98 -16.17 -7.61
N VAL A 625 -8.68 -15.85 -7.56
CA VAL A 625 -8.06 -15.18 -6.39
C VAL A 625 -8.71 -13.83 -6.09
N THR A 626 -8.90 -12.98 -7.10
CA THR A 626 -9.35 -11.58 -6.90
C THR A 626 -10.80 -11.43 -6.46
N LYS A 627 -11.65 -12.45 -6.67
CA LYS A 627 -13.07 -12.42 -6.27
C LYS A 627 -13.33 -13.06 -4.91
N ALA A 628 -12.34 -13.71 -4.30
CA ALA A 628 -12.49 -14.40 -3.02
C ALA A 628 -12.77 -13.40 -1.89
N VAL A 629 -13.61 -13.79 -0.92
CA VAL A 629 -13.99 -12.97 0.23
C VAL A 629 -13.93 -13.80 1.52
N PRO A 630 -13.66 -13.19 2.68
CA PRO A 630 -13.66 -13.92 3.95
C PRO A 630 -15.05 -14.46 4.30
N GLN A 631 -15.13 -15.75 4.64
CA GLN A 631 -16.37 -16.43 5.07
C GLN A 631 -16.59 -16.39 6.59
N TYR A 632 -15.52 -16.18 7.37
CA TYR A 632 -15.52 -16.16 8.83
C TYR A 632 -14.48 -15.15 9.37
N ILE A 633 -14.61 -14.76 10.64
CA ILE A 633 -13.68 -13.80 11.26
C ILE A 633 -12.27 -14.41 11.34
N GLY A 634 -11.28 -13.66 10.85
CA GLY A 634 -9.87 -14.10 10.77
C GLY A 634 -9.52 -14.90 9.51
N HIS A 635 -10.49 -15.19 8.64
CA HIS A 635 -10.25 -15.86 7.36
C HIS A 635 -9.43 -14.97 6.42
N TYR A 636 -8.27 -15.46 5.98
CA TYR A 636 -7.38 -14.71 5.08
C TYR A 636 -7.82 -14.87 3.61
N GLN A 637 -8.77 -14.05 3.17
CA GLN A 637 -9.15 -13.94 1.75
C GLN A 637 -9.41 -12.47 1.39
N PRO A 638 -9.10 -12.02 0.16
CA PRO A 638 -8.31 -12.73 -0.85
C PRO A 638 -6.81 -12.78 -0.50
N HIS A 639 -6.12 -13.84 -0.93
CA HIS A 639 -4.66 -13.93 -0.94
C HIS A 639 -4.09 -13.05 -2.07
N MET A 640 -3.56 -11.87 -1.73
CA MET A 640 -3.11 -10.89 -2.73
C MET A 640 -1.59 -10.94 -2.93
N PRO A 641 -1.09 -10.91 -4.18
CA PRO A 641 0.34 -11.01 -4.45
C PRO A 641 1.13 -9.80 -3.96
N GLY A 642 2.36 -10.06 -3.54
CA GLY A 642 3.38 -9.10 -3.12
C GLY A 642 4.15 -8.52 -4.31
N GLU A 643 5.49 -8.66 -4.33
CA GLU A 643 6.36 -7.97 -5.28
C GLU A 643 6.15 -8.36 -6.75
N LEU A 644 5.81 -9.63 -7.02
CA LEU A 644 5.65 -10.15 -8.38
C LEU A 644 4.33 -9.73 -9.03
N GLY A 645 3.38 -9.24 -8.23
CA GLY A 645 2.06 -8.80 -8.69
C GLY A 645 1.25 -9.90 -9.38
N PHE A 646 0.24 -9.47 -10.15
CA PHE A 646 -0.61 -10.35 -10.96
C PHE A 646 0.09 -10.68 -12.28
N TYR A 647 1.10 -11.53 -12.22
CA TYR A 647 1.99 -11.83 -13.36
C TYR A 647 1.33 -12.69 -14.45
N ASP A 648 1.96 -12.71 -15.63
CA ASP A 648 1.59 -13.55 -16.77
C ASP A 648 2.77 -14.43 -17.18
N LEU A 649 2.61 -15.76 -17.12
CA LEU A 649 3.67 -16.73 -17.41
C LEU A 649 4.03 -16.86 -18.89
N ARG A 650 3.44 -16.05 -19.79
CA ARG A 650 3.97 -15.84 -21.15
C ARG A 650 5.25 -15.00 -21.13
N ILE A 651 5.48 -14.24 -20.06
CA ILE A 651 6.64 -13.38 -19.84
C ILE A 651 7.71 -14.18 -19.13
N VAL A 652 8.75 -14.57 -19.87
CA VAL A 652 9.84 -15.43 -19.35
C VAL A 652 10.60 -14.80 -18.18
N ASP A 653 10.69 -13.47 -18.11
CA ASP A 653 11.37 -12.77 -17.01
C ASP A 653 10.69 -12.99 -15.65
N VAL A 654 9.40 -13.32 -15.64
CA VAL A 654 8.70 -13.72 -14.41
C VAL A 654 9.30 -15.01 -13.87
N MET A 655 9.49 -16.02 -14.73
CA MET A 655 10.11 -17.29 -14.32
C MET A 655 11.58 -17.10 -13.90
N ARG A 656 12.32 -16.16 -14.51
CA ARG A 656 13.68 -15.78 -14.06
C ARG A 656 13.65 -15.23 -12.64
N GLN A 657 12.72 -14.32 -12.35
CA GLN A 657 12.57 -13.74 -11.01
C GLN A 657 12.15 -14.78 -9.98
N GLN A 658 11.20 -15.66 -10.33
CA GLN A 658 10.77 -16.75 -9.46
C GLN A 658 11.91 -17.72 -9.16
N ALA A 659 12.69 -18.12 -10.17
CA ALA A 659 13.84 -19.00 -10.00
C ALA A 659 14.93 -18.36 -9.12
N ALA A 660 15.23 -17.07 -9.33
CA ALA A 660 16.18 -16.34 -8.49
C ALA A 660 15.71 -16.27 -7.03
N LEU A 661 14.42 -16.01 -6.82
CA LEU A 661 13.82 -15.93 -5.49
C LEU A 661 13.79 -17.30 -4.79
N ALA A 662 13.43 -18.37 -5.50
CA ALA A 662 13.46 -19.73 -4.97
C ALA A 662 14.87 -20.08 -4.48
N LYS A 663 15.88 -19.87 -5.33
CA LYS A 663 17.29 -20.17 -5.03
C LYS A 663 17.82 -19.39 -3.83
N SER A 664 17.47 -18.10 -3.70
CA SER A 664 17.93 -17.27 -2.58
C SER A 664 17.35 -17.67 -1.23
N TYR A 665 16.29 -18.48 -1.20
CA TYR A 665 15.60 -18.91 0.02
C TYR A 665 15.63 -20.43 0.25
N GLY A 666 16.48 -21.16 -0.48
CA GLY A 666 16.73 -22.58 -0.23
C GLY A 666 15.78 -23.53 -0.97
N VAL A 667 14.95 -23.02 -1.88
CA VAL A 667 14.17 -23.84 -2.82
C VAL A 667 15.04 -24.13 -4.04
N THR A 668 15.41 -25.39 -4.22
CA THR A 668 16.35 -25.87 -5.24
C THR A 668 15.76 -25.85 -6.65
N GLY A 669 14.43 -26.01 -6.75
CA GLY A 669 13.80 -26.18 -8.05
C GLY A 669 12.28 -26.36 -8.00
N PHE A 670 11.70 -26.55 -9.18
CA PHE A 670 10.25 -26.61 -9.40
C PHE A 670 9.79 -27.97 -9.93
N CYS A 671 8.62 -28.42 -9.47
CA CYS A 671 7.91 -29.56 -10.02
C CYS A 671 6.71 -29.05 -10.81
N PHE A 672 6.83 -28.97 -12.14
CA PHE A 672 5.77 -28.44 -12.98
C PHE A 672 4.62 -29.43 -13.11
N HIS A 673 3.40 -28.97 -12.85
CA HIS A 673 2.21 -29.69 -13.29
C HIS A 673 2.19 -29.74 -14.82
N HIS A 674 2.14 -30.95 -15.36
CA HIS A 674 2.15 -31.21 -16.79
C HIS A 674 0.82 -31.82 -17.22
N TYR A 675 0.17 -31.19 -18.20
CA TYR A 675 -1.18 -31.55 -18.66
C TYR A 675 -1.13 -32.06 -20.10
N TRP A 676 -1.27 -33.37 -20.25
CA TRP A 676 -1.22 -34.08 -21.53
C TRP A 676 -2.39 -35.05 -21.65
N PHE A 677 -3.19 -34.88 -22.71
CA PHE A 677 -4.45 -35.58 -22.96
C PHE A 677 -4.42 -36.25 -24.34
N GLY A 678 -3.83 -37.44 -24.45
CA GLY A 678 -3.89 -38.25 -25.68
C GLY A 678 -3.31 -37.55 -26.92
N GLY A 679 -2.18 -36.83 -26.76
CA GLY A 679 -1.51 -36.07 -27.82
C GLY A 679 -1.84 -34.57 -27.84
N LYS A 680 -2.79 -34.11 -27.03
CA LYS A 680 -3.06 -32.68 -26.82
C LYS A 680 -2.44 -32.20 -25.51
N ARG A 681 -1.56 -31.20 -25.60
CA ARG A 681 -1.06 -30.49 -24.41
C ARG A 681 -1.93 -29.28 -24.08
N LEU A 682 -2.11 -29.02 -22.79
CA LEU A 682 -2.71 -27.79 -22.28
C LEU A 682 -1.73 -27.13 -21.30
N LEU A 683 -1.78 -25.80 -21.18
CA LEU A 683 -0.93 -25.02 -20.27
C LEU A 683 0.59 -25.27 -20.47
N GLU A 684 1.01 -25.68 -21.67
CA GLU A 684 2.37 -26.16 -21.96
C GLU A 684 3.41 -25.04 -22.11
N LYS A 685 2.93 -23.82 -22.34
CA LYS A 685 3.78 -22.69 -22.70
C LYS A 685 4.88 -22.38 -21.67
N PRO A 686 4.62 -22.35 -20.35
CA PRO A 686 5.66 -22.09 -19.34
C PRO A 686 6.76 -23.16 -19.35
N VAL A 687 6.40 -24.45 -19.40
CA VAL A 687 7.37 -25.55 -19.45
C VAL A 687 8.22 -25.47 -20.72
N ARG A 688 7.60 -25.23 -21.88
CA ARG A 688 8.33 -25.04 -23.14
C ARG A 688 9.31 -23.86 -23.06
N GLN A 689 8.85 -22.71 -22.58
CA GLN A 689 9.70 -21.53 -22.40
C GLN A 689 10.85 -21.80 -21.42
N PHE A 690 10.61 -22.54 -20.35
CA PHE A 690 11.64 -22.93 -19.39
C PHE A 690 12.73 -23.81 -20.03
N LEU A 691 12.37 -24.74 -20.90
CA LEU A 691 13.32 -25.56 -21.67
C LEU A 691 14.10 -24.73 -22.71
N GLU A 692 13.43 -23.78 -23.38
CA GLU A 692 14.05 -22.88 -24.35
C GLU A 692 15.02 -21.86 -23.71
N ASN A 693 14.88 -21.57 -22.42
CA ASN A 693 15.67 -20.56 -21.69
C ASN A 693 16.55 -21.23 -20.61
N THR A 694 17.70 -21.76 -21.03
CA THR A 694 18.64 -22.50 -20.17
C THR A 694 19.38 -21.62 -19.15
N ASP A 695 19.22 -20.31 -19.21
CA ASP A 695 19.73 -19.34 -18.24
C ASP A 695 18.93 -19.34 -16.93
N ILE A 696 17.71 -19.88 -16.94
CA ILE A 696 16.92 -20.15 -15.73
C ILE A 696 17.54 -21.35 -14.98
N ASP A 697 18.54 -21.08 -14.15
CA ASP A 697 19.39 -22.09 -13.50
C ASP A 697 18.85 -22.59 -12.15
N VAL A 698 17.75 -23.34 -12.22
CA VAL A 698 17.16 -24.12 -11.11
C VAL A 698 16.85 -25.54 -11.59
N GLU A 699 16.83 -26.49 -10.67
CA GLU A 699 16.43 -27.86 -11.00
C GLU A 699 14.92 -27.93 -11.29
N PHE A 700 14.48 -28.94 -12.05
CA PHE A 700 13.05 -29.16 -12.24
C PHE A 700 12.68 -30.61 -12.51
N CYS A 701 11.42 -30.97 -12.29
CA CYS A 701 10.82 -32.21 -12.76
C CYS A 701 9.36 -32.00 -13.16
N LEU A 702 8.73 -33.05 -13.70
CA LEU A 702 7.33 -33.02 -14.10
C LEU A 702 6.47 -33.89 -13.18
N CYS A 703 5.28 -33.36 -12.85
CA CYS A 703 4.18 -34.11 -12.27
C CYS A 703 3.05 -34.19 -13.31
N TRP A 704 2.80 -35.39 -13.84
CA TRP A 704 1.72 -35.60 -14.80
C TRP A 704 0.38 -35.61 -14.07
N ALA A 705 -0.43 -34.58 -14.32
CA ALA A 705 -1.80 -34.47 -13.85
C ALA A 705 -2.72 -35.32 -14.75
N ASN A 706 -2.65 -36.65 -14.57
CA ASN A 706 -3.25 -37.64 -15.47
C ASN A 706 -4.75 -37.91 -15.20
N GLU A 707 -5.48 -36.91 -14.71
CA GLU A 707 -6.93 -37.01 -14.45
C GLU A 707 -7.74 -36.28 -15.52
N ASN A 708 -9.03 -36.62 -15.61
CA ASN A 708 -9.96 -35.88 -16.47
C ASN A 708 -10.00 -34.40 -16.06
N TRP A 709 -10.01 -33.49 -17.04
CA TRP A 709 -10.29 -32.09 -16.77
C TRP A 709 -11.81 -31.91 -16.70
N THR A 710 -12.33 -31.56 -15.52
CA THR A 710 -13.77 -31.38 -15.26
C THR A 710 -14.13 -29.92 -14.97
N ARG A 711 -15.39 -29.53 -15.22
CA ARG A 711 -15.91 -28.18 -14.90
C ARG A 711 -16.06 -27.95 -13.39
N ARG A 712 -16.08 -29.00 -12.57
CA ARG A 712 -15.91 -28.89 -11.12
C ARG A 712 -14.51 -29.37 -10.78
N TRP A 713 -13.75 -28.56 -10.05
CA TRP A 713 -12.37 -28.85 -9.61
C TRP A 713 -12.28 -29.98 -8.54
N ASP A 714 -13.33 -30.80 -8.38
CA ASP A 714 -13.42 -31.87 -7.37
C ASP A 714 -13.27 -33.29 -7.94
N GLY A 715 -13.02 -33.44 -9.24
CA GLY A 715 -12.87 -34.75 -9.87
C GLY A 715 -14.14 -35.61 -9.81
N GLN A 716 -15.32 -35.01 -9.59
CA GLN A 716 -16.60 -35.71 -9.71
C GLN A 716 -17.19 -35.48 -11.12
N GLU A 717 -17.41 -36.59 -11.82
CA GLU A 717 -17.41 -36.75 -13.29
C GLU A 717 -18.60 -36.19 -14.08
N GLN A 718 -19.38 -35.24 -13.57
CA GLN A 718 -20.66 -34.93 -14.24
C GLN A 718 -20.56 -33.94 -15.42
N ASP A 719 -19.43 -33.25 -15.60
CA ASP A 719 -19.14 -32.39 -16.77
C ASP A 719 -17.64 -32.44 -17.12
N VAL A 720 -17.21 -33.41 -17.95
CA VAL A 720 -15.82 -33.54 -18.44
C VAL A 720 -15.58 -32.55 -19.58
N LEU A 721 -14.62 -31.63 -19.41
CA LEU A 721 -14.17 -30.67 -20.43
C LEU A 721 -13.10 -31.29 -21.35
N MET A 722 -12.21 -32.11 -20.79
CA MET A 722 -11.21 -32.88 -21.53
C MET A 722 -11.04 -34.25 -20.87
N ALA A 723 -11.31 -35.32 -21.62
CA ALA A 723 -11.18 -36.69 -21.11
C ALA A 723 -9.73 -37.19 -21.25
N GLN A 724 -9.31 -37.98 -20.27
CA GLN A 724 -8.06 -38.72 -20.30
C GLN A 724 -8.33 -40.16 -20.75
N GLN A 725 -7.55 -40.63 -21.71
CA GLN A 725 -7.53 -42.03 -22.13
C GLN A 725 -6.13 -42.59 -21.90
N HIS A 726 -6.07 -43.87 -21.53
CA HIS A 726 -4.83 -44.59 -21.27
C HIS A 726 -4.78 -45.85 -22.13
N SER A 727 -3.81 -45.91 -23.02
CA SER A 727 -3.51 -47.06 -23.86
C SER A 727 -1.99 -47.30 -23.93
N PRO A 728 -1.53 -48.51 -24.27
CA PRO A 728 -0.09 -48.76 -24.43
C PRO A 728 0.60 -47.84 -25.44
N SER A 729 -0.12 -47.40 -26.49
CA SER A 729 0.38 -46.40 -27.45
C SER A 729 0.45 -45.00 -26.83
N ASP A 730 -0.51 -44.62 -25.99
CA ASP A 730 -0.49 -43.33 -25.29
C ASP A 730 0.65 -43.26 -24.28
N ASP A 731 0.99 -44.37 -23.61
CA ASP A 731 2.11 -44.42 -22.68
C ASP A 731 3.42 -44.01 -23.37
N VAL A 732 3.66 -44.56 -24.57
CA VAL A 732 4.86 -44.23 -25.37
C VAL A 732 4.77 -42.80 -25.92
N ALA A 733 3.62 -42.38 -26.42
CA ALA A 733 3.41 -41.04 -26.96
C ALA A 733 3.58 -39.94 -25.90
N PHE A 734 3.09 -40.18 -24.68
CA PHE A 734 3.31 -39.30 -23.54
C PHE A 734 4.80 -39.18 -23.22
N LEU A 735 5.50 -40.31 -23.12
CA LEU A 735 6.93 -40.27 -22.80
C LEU A 735 7.71 -39.51 -23.88
N ASP A 736 7.39 -39.76 -25.16
CA ASP A 736 8.01 -39.07 -26.30
C ASP A 736 7.81 -37.56 -26.26
N ASP A 737 6.65 -37.09 -25.82
CA ASP A 737 6.37 -35.66 -25.67
C ASP A 737 7.24 -34.99 -24.60
N ILE A 738 7.53 -35.71 -23.50
CA ILE A 738 8.34 -35.18 -22.39
C ILE A 738 9.84 -35.53 -22.49
N LEU A 739 10.28 -36.31 -23.48
CA LEU A 739 11.70 -36.63 -23.70
C LEU A 739 12.62 -35.39 -23.71
N PRO A 740 12.27 -34.27 -24.37
CA PRO A 740 13.10 -33.06 -24.32
C PRO A 740 13.33 -32.54 -22.91
N ALA A 741 12.33 -32.65 -22.03
CA ALA A 741 12.47 -32.27 -20.62
C ALA A 741 13.36 -33.27 -19.87
N LEU A 742 13.15 -34.57 -20.06
CA LEU A 742 13.93 -35.63 -19.41
C LEU A 742 15.42 -35.59 -19.79
N GLN A 743 15.76 -35.09 -20.97
CA GLN A 743 17.13 -34.93 -21.46
C GLN A 743 17.81 -33.63 -20.99
N ASP A 744 17.06 -32.66 -20.42
CA ASP A 744 17.63 -31.42 -19.93
C ASP A 744 18.61 -31.66 -18.77
N ARG A 745 19.77 -30.99 -18.79
CA ARG A 745 20.80 -31.11 -17.75
C ARG A 745 20.32 -30.70 -16.35
N ARG A 746 19.29 -29.86 -16.27
CA ARG A 746 18.69 -29.34 -15.03
C ARG A 746 17.61 -30.27 -14.47
N TYR A 747 17.26 -31.33 -15.18
CA TYR A 747 16.20 -32.25 -14.75
C TYR A 747 16.60 -32.99 -13.47
N LEU A 748 15.69 -33.06 -12.49
CA LEU A 748 15.92 -33.71 -11.20
C LEU A 748 16.19 -35.19 -11.40
N ARG A 749 17.32 -35.65 -10.83
CA ARG A 749 17.74 -37.05 -10.87
C ARG A 749 18.02 -37.58 -9.47
N HIS A 750 17.58 -38.80 -9.21
CA HIS A 750 17.94 -39.56 -8.01
C HIS A 750 18.76 -40.78 -8.45
N GLU A 751 19.98 -40.92 -7.93
CA GLU A 751 20.93 -41.97 -8.36
C GLU A 751 21.13 -42.02 -9.89
N GLY A 752 21.13 -40.85 -10.55
CA GLY A 752 21.25 -40.73 -12.01
C GLY A 752 19.95 -40.96 -12.80
N ARG A 753 18.90 -41.47 -12.17
CA ARG A 753 17.59 -41.76 -12.78
C ARG A 753 16.70 -40.52 -12.79
N ALA A 754 16.08 -40.20 -13.92
CA ALA A 754 15.20 -39.03 -14.05
C ALA A 754 13.90 -39.22 -13.26
N VAL A 755 13.55 -38.25 -12.40
CA VAL A 755 12.37 -38.32 -11.53
C VAL A 755 11.10 -37.92 -12.30
N LEU A 756 10.13 -38.82 -12.39
CA LEU A 756 8.81 -38.53 -12.98
C LEU A 756 7.72 -38.84 -11.96
N ILE A 757 6.88 -37.84 -11.67
CA ILE A 757 5.78 -37.96 -10.72
C ILE A 757 4.47 -38.16 -11.49
N VAL A 758 3.62 -39.09 -11.03
CA VAL A 758 2.28 -39.33 -11.57
C VAL A 758 1.25 -39.06 -10.50
N TYR A 759 0.31 -38.15 -10.78
CA TYR A 759 -0.65 -37.65 -9.80
C TYR A 759 -1.66 -38.70 -9.33
N ARG A 760 -2.21 -39.50 -10.25
CA ARG A 760 -3.11 -40.63 -9.97
C ARG A 760 -2.67 -41.88 -10.72
N ALA A 761 -1.62 -42.52 -10.22
CA ALA A 761 -1.07 -43.74 -10.83
C ALA A 761 -2.09 -44.91 -10.90
N SER A 762 -3.14 -44.90 -10.08
CA SER A 762 -4.22 -45.91 -10.09
C SER A 762 -5.17 -45.82 -11.30
N LEU A 763 -5.15 -44.72 -12.07
CA LEU A 763 -5.94 -44.60 -13.30
C LEU A 763 -5.30 -45.31 -14.50
N LEU A 764 -4.03 -45.72 -14.38
CA LEU A 764 -3.36 -46.50 -15.42
C LEU A 764 -3.91 -47.94 -15.42
N PRO A 765 -4.43 -48.45 -16.55
CA PRO A 765 -5.07 -49.77 -16.60
C PRO A 765 -4.15 -50.92 -16.17
N ASP A 766 -2.88 -50.85 -16.54
CA ASP A 766 -1.81 -51.73 -16.07
C ASP A 766 -0.56 -50.88 -15.80
N SER A 767 -0.54 -50.27 -14.61
CA SER A 767 0.50 -49.35 -14.17
C SER A 767 1.89 -49.96 -14.19
N ALA A 768 2.04 -51.24 -13.85
CA ALA A 768 3.32 -51.94 -13.86
C ALA A 768 3.85 -52.12 -15.28
N ALA A 769 2.99 -52.51 -16.23
CA ALA A 769 3.38 -52.61 -17.63
C ALA A 769 3.65 -51.23 -18.26
N THR A 770 2.89 -50.20 -17.88
CA THR A 770 3.15 -48.80 -18.29
C THR A 770 4.52 -48.34 -17.79
N ALA A 771 4.83 -48.58 -16.51
CA ALA A 771 6.14 -48.27 -15.93
C ALA A 771 7.29 -48.97 -16.67
N ALA A 772 7.12 -50.26 -17.03
CA ALA A 772 8.10 -51.00 -17.82
C ALA A 772 8.32 -50.38 -19.21
N ARG A 773 7.23 -50.07 -19.94
CA ARG A 773 7.30 -49.39 -21.25
C ARG A 773 8.02 -48.05 -21.17
N TRP A 774 7.74 -47.25 -20.14
CA TRP A 774 8.42 -45.97 -19.94
C TRP A 774 9.91 -46.12 -19.70
N ARG A 775 10.33 -47.05 -18.84
CA ARG A 775 11.76 -47.31 -18.58
C ARG A 775 12.48 -47.81 -19.83
N GLU A 776 11.87 -48.70 -20.61
CA GLU A 776 12.43 -49.17 -21.88
C GLU A 776 12.60 -48.02 -22.88
N ARG A 777 11.56 -47.21 -23.06
CA ARG A 777 11.58 -46.09 -24.00
C ARG A 777 12.56 -44.99 -23.59
N ALA A 778 12.68 -44.68 -22.29
CA ALA A 778 13.66 -43.73 -21.77
C ALA A 778 15.11 -44.22 -22.00
N LYS A 779 15.38 -45.51 -21.77
CA LYS A 779 16.68 -46.13 -22.06
C LYS A 779 17.01 -46.05 -23.55
N ALA A 780 16.05 -46.39 -24.42
CA ALA A 780 16.22 -46.30 -25.87
C ALA A 780 16.48 -44.87 -26.37
N ALA A 781 15.92 -43.85 -25.69
CA ALA A 781 16.11 -42.44 -26.00
C ALA A 781 17.36 -41.82 -25.34
N GLY A 782 18.19 -42.61 -24.65
CA GLY A 782 19.43 -42.12 -24.02
C GLY A 782 19.24 -41.35 -22.71
N VAL A 783 18.04 -41.34 -22.12
CA VAL A 783 17.76 -40.68 -20.82
C VAL A 783 18.31 -41.50 -19.63
N GLY A 784 18.43 -42.81 -19.81
CA GLY A 784 18.71 -43.77 -18.74
C GLY A 784 17.43 -44.37 -18.14
N ASP A 785 17.56 -44.97 -16.96
CA ASP A 785 16.39 -45.47 -16.22
C ASP A 785 15.58 -44.33 -15.59
N LEU A 786 14.29 -44.56 -15.34
CA LEU A 786 13.39 -43.61 -14.69
C LEU A 786 13.18 -43.96 -13.22
N TYR A 787 13.10 -42.92 -12.39
CA TYR A 787 12.66 -43.02 -11.01
C TYR A 787 11.20 -42.55 -10.92
N LEU A 788 10.30 -43.52 -10.84
CA LEU A 788 8.86 -43.28 -10.93
C LEU A 788 8.26 -43.08 -9.54
N VAL A 789 7.54 -41.97 -9.36
CA VAL A 789 6.98 -41.56 -8.07
C VAL A 789 5.46 -41.45 -8.16
N ALA A 790 4.74 -42.15 -7.29
CA ALA A 790 3.29 -42.08 -7.21
C ALA A 790 2.86 -41.06 -6.14
N ALA A 791 2.04 -40.08 -6.49
CA ALA A 791 1.47 -39.19 -5.49
C ALA A 791 0.44 -39.94 -4.62
N GLN A 792 0.49 -39.74 -3.30
CA GLN A 792 -0.45 -40.32 -2.35
C GLN A 792 -1.77 -39.57 -2.36
N THR A 793 -2.47 -39.67 -3.48
CA THR A 793 -3.81 -39.14 -3.69
C THR A 793 -4.80 -40.32 -3.74
N PHE A 794 -6.04 -40.10 -3.28
CA PHE A 794 -7.14 -41.06 -3.41
C PHE A 794 -6.84 -42.50 -2.91
N GLY A 795 -6.08 -42.63 -1.82
CA GLY A 795 -5.87 -43.92 -1.12
C GLY A 795 -4.68 -44.75 -1.59
N ILE A 796 -3.83 -44.25 -2.50
CA ILE A 796 -2.56 -44.90 -2.84
C ILE A 796 -1.59 -44.75 -1.67
N LEU A 797 -1.23 -45.88 -1.05
CA LEU A 797 -0.22 -45.93 0.02
C LEU A 797 1.09 -46.51 -0.49
N ASP A 798 1.09 -47.76 -0.96
CA ASP A 798 2.28 -48.48 -1.41
C ASP A 798 2.45 -48.38 -2.94
N PRO A 799 3.56 -47.81 -3.44
CA PRO A 799 3.80 -47.63 -4.88
C PRO A 799 4.26 -48.92 -5.59
N ARG A 800 4.77 -49.92 -4.85
CA ARG A 800 5.46 -51.08 -5.43
C ARG A 800 4.55 -51.96 -6.30
N PRO A 801 3.28 -52.24 -5.92
CA PRO A 801 2.36 -52.98 -6.79
C PRO A 801 2.07 -52.29 -8.12
N LEU A 802 2.29 -50.97 -8.21
CA LEU A 802 2.11 -50.18 -9.43
C LEU A 802 3.35 -50.21 -10.33
N GLY A 803 4.46 -50.81 -9.90
CA GLY A 803 5.75 -50.78 -10.59
C GLY A 803 6.57 -49.50 -10.37
N PHE A 804 6.15 -48.66 -9.41
CA PHE A 804 6.77 -47.38 -9.07
C PHE A 804 7.82 -47.55 -7.96
N ASP A 805 8.83 -46.68 -7.95
CA ASP A 805 9.97 -46.73 -7.02
C ASP A 805 9.65 -46.14 -5.65
N ALA A 806 8.86 -45.05 -5.64
CA ALA A 806 8.55 -44.30 -4.44
C ALA A 806 7.13 -43.72 -4.45
N ALA A 807 6.68 -43.33 -3.26
CA ALA A 807 5.49 -42.53 -3.07
C ALA A 807 5.89 -41.10 -2.65
N ILE A 808 5.03 -40.13 -2.92
CA ILE A 808 5.19 -38.74 -2.45
C ILE A 808 3.90 -38.28 -1.78
N GLU A 809 4.03 -37.66 -0.62
CA GLU A 809 2.88 -37.05 0.07
C GLU A 809 2.32 -35.90 -0.77
N PHE A 810 1.01 -35.67 -0.75
CA PHE A 810 0.37 -34.57 -1.47
C PHE A 810 -0.64 -33.85 -0.59
N PRO A 811 -0.18 -33.06 0.41
CA PRO A 811 -1.09 -32.40 1.33
C PRO A 811 -2.08 -31.47 0.62
N PRO A 812 -3.33 -31.38 1.10
CA PRO A 812 -3.82 -31.93 2.38
C PRO A 812 -4.29 -33.40 2.31
N HIS A 813 -4.21 -34.10 1.18
CA HIS A 813 -4.71 -35.48 1.05
C HIS A 813 -4.05 -36.46 2.02
N MET A 814 -4.86 -37.30 2.68
CA MET A 814 -4.43 -38.28 3.70
C MET A 814 -4.09 -37.68 5.08
N GLY A 815 -4.11 -36.36 5.21
CA GLY A 815 -3.96 -35.68 6.50
C GLY A 815 -5.22 -35.76 7.35
N MET A 816 -5.04 -35.68 8.67
CA MET A 816 -6.14 -35.67 9.64
C MET A 816 -6.12 -34.37 10.43
N ALA A 817 -7.28 -33.72 10.55
CA ALA A 817 -7.47 -32.51 11.33
C ALA A 817 -8.92 -32.41 11.82
N SER A 818 -9.12 -31.84 13.00
CA SER A 818 -10.45 -31.59 13.57
C SER A 818 -11.14 -30.40 12.90
N GLY A 819 -12.48 -30.44 12.91
CA GLY A 819 -13.32 -29.37 12.37
C GLY A 819 -13.51 -28.22 13.36
N LEU A 820 -13.35 -26.99 12.89
CA LEU A 820 -13.42 -25.75 13.66
C LEU A 820 -14.68 -24.91 13.39
N ASN A 821 -15.59 -25.36 12.52
CA ASN A 821 -16.79 -24.61 12.14
C ASN A 821 -17.62 -24.09 13.33
N GLY A 822 -17.73 -24.87 14.41
CA GLY A 822 -18.48 -24.51 15.61
C GLY A 822 -17.72 -23.62 16.61
N GLN A 823 -16.41 -23.46 16.43
CA GLN A 823 -15.54 -22.69 17.32
C GLN A 823 -15.27 -21.28 16.78
N LEU A 824 -15.35 -21.11 15.46
CA LEU A 824 -15.09 -19.85 14.78
C LEU A 824 -16.38 -19.05 14.53
N LYS A 825 -16.26 -17.73 14.46
CA LYS A 825 -17.37 -16.84 14.14
C LYS A 825 -17.60 -16.82 12.63
N ILE A 826 -18.50 -17.68 12.15
CA ILE A 826 -18.92 -17.70 10.74
C ILE A 826 -19.72 -16.42 10.44
N VAL A 827 -19.32 -15.70 9.39
CA VAL A 827 -19.95 -14.44 8.98
C VAL A 827 -20.98 -14.68 7.89
N ASN A 828 -20.65 -15.53 6.91
CA ASN A 828 -21.59 -15.91 5.88
C ASN A 828 -22.52 -17.03 6.39
N PRO A 829 -23.82 -16.77 6.63
CA PRO A 829 -24.75 -17.79 7.12
C PRO A 829 -24.97 -18.94 6.14
N ASP A 830 -24.67 -18.73 4.85
CA ASP A 830 -24.78 -19.73 3.79
C ASP A 830 -23.47 -20.50 3.56
N PHE A 831 -22.43 -20.28 4.37
CA PHE A 831 -21.18 -21.02 4.25
C PHE A 831 -21.40 -22.52 4.48
N ARG A 832 -21.05 -23.35 3.47
CA ARG A 832 -21.15 -24.82 3.49
C ARG A 832 -19.79 -25.52 3.55
N GLY A 833 -18.71 -24.75 3.54
CA GLY A 833 -17.35 -25.25 3.64
C GLY A 833 -17.03 -25.85 5.00
N GLN A 834 -15.90 -26.56 5.08
CA GLN A 834 -15.34 -27.07 6.34
C GLN A 834 -14.05 -26.32 6.65
N ILE A 835 -13.88 -25.95 7.91
CA ILE A 835 -12.70 -25.29 8.43
C ILE A 835 -12.00 -26.30 9.33
N TYR A 836 -10.73 -26.55 9.07
CA TYR A 836 -9.92 -27.52 9.80
C TYR A 836 -8.77 -26.83 10.54
N ASP A 837 -8.23 -27.47 11.57
CA ASP A 837 -7.03 -27.00 12.25
C ASP A 837 -5.76 -27.31 11.44
N TYR A 838 -4.98 -26.28 11.10
CA TYR A 838 -3.75 -26.43 10.33
C TYR A 838 -2.64 -27.13 11.10
N GLU A 839 -2.49 -26.89 12.41
CA GLU A 839 -1.42 -27.50 13.20
C GLU A 839 -1.68 -29.00 13.39
N GLU A 840 -2.93 -29.40 13.57
CA GLU A 840 -3.31 -30.82 13.60
C GLU A 840 -3.04 -31.50 12.25
N LEU A 841 -3.36 -30.83 11.13
CA LEU A 841 -3.00 -31.32 9.81
C LEU A 841 -1.49 -31.57 9.72
N ALA A 842 -0.68 -30.55 9.99
CA ALA A 842 0.78 -30.64 9.95
C ALA A 842 1.33 -31.75 10.87
N ALA A 843 0.79 -31.86 12.08
CA ALA A 843 1.16 -32.91 13.04
C ALA A 843 0.81 -34.31 12.53
N SER A 844 -0.30 -34.47 11.80
CA SER A 844 -0.71 -35.76 11.23
C SER A 844 0.29 -36.30 10.19
N TYR A 845 1.02 -35.43 9.50
CA TYR A 845 2.11 -35.81 8.58
C TYR A 845 3.45 -36.01 9.30
N ALA A 846 3.62 -35.54 10.54
CA ALA A 846 4.85 -35.70 11.32
C ALA A 846 5.01 -37.12 11.90
N GLN A 847 4.28 -38.11 11.39
CA GLN A 847 4.37 -39.51 11.82
C GLN A 847 5.78 -40.06 11.59
N LYS A 848 6.41 -40.52 12.67
CA LYS A 848 7.77 -41.09 12.64
C LYS A 848 7.85 -42.53 12.15
N LYS A 849 6.72 -43.24 12.01
CA LYS A 849 6.73 -44.65 11.62
C LYS A 849 7.05 -44.76 10.12
N ARG A 850 8.31 -45.12 9.81
CA ARG A 850 8.79 -45.31 8.44
C ARG A 850 7.93 -46.38 7.74
N PRO A 851 7.29 -46.08 6.60
CA PRO A 851 6.62 -47.09 5.79
C PRO A 851 7.63 -48.08 5.20
N PRO A 852 7.22 -49.29 4.80
CA PRO A 852 8.10 -50.29 4.19
C PRO A 852 8.48 -49.99 2.73
N TYR A 853 8.25 -48.77 2.26
CA TYR A 853 8.54 -48.26 0.92
C TYR A 853 9.15 -46.86 1.03
N GLN A 854 9.76 -46.36 -0.06
CA GLN A 854 10.34 -45.02 -0.08
C GLN A 854 9.21 -43.98 -0.14
N LEU A 855 9.19 -43.05 0.84
CA LEU A 855 8.19 -42.00 0.94
C LEU A 855 8.88 -40.64 0.98
N ILE A 856 8.64 -39.83 -0.06
CA ILE A 856 9.07 -38.44 -0.13
C ILE A 856 8.11 -37.59 0.67
N LYS A 857 8.66 -36.84 1.63
CA LYS A 857 7.90 -35.96 2.50
C LYS A 857 7.50 -34.68 1.76
N THR A 858 6.27 -34.23 1.98
CA THR A 858 5.75 -33.00 1.40
C THR A 858 5.05 -32.17 2.48
N VAL A 859 5.28 -30.86 2.45
CA VAL A 859 4.63 -29.90 3.36
C VAL A 859 3.83 -28.87 2.57
N SER A 860 2.95 -28.13 3.22
CA SER A 860 2.18 -27.06 2.57
C SER A 860 2.17 -25.78 3.41
N PRO A 861 2.42 -24.59 2.84
CA PRO A 861 2.40 -23.32 3.58
C PRO A 861 1.05 -23.01 4.24
N SER A 862 -0.02 -23.34 3.52
CA SER A 862 -1.42 -23.16 3.90
C SER A 862 -2.27 -23.94 2.90
N TRP A 863 -3.56 -24.13 3.17
CA TRP A 863 -4.48 -24.66 2.15
C TRP A 863 -5.90 -24.12 2.36
N ASP A 864 -6.48 -23.55 1.32
CA ASP A 864 -7.77 -22.89 1.29
C ASP A 864 -8.29 -22.69 -0.15
N ASN A 865 -9.28 -23.48 -0.55
CA ASN A 865 -9.85 -23.44 -1.90
C ASN A 865 -11.13 -22.58 -2.04
N GLU A 866 -11.39 -21.66 -1.10
CA GLU A 866 -12.52 -20.73 -1.15
C GLU A 866 -12.56 -19.90 -2.43
N ALA A 867 -11.39 -19.51 -2.98
CA ALA A 867 -11.31 -18.78 -4.25
C ALA A 867 -11.88 -19.56 -5.45
N ARG A 868 -11.75 -20.90 -5.43
CA ARG A 868 -12.33 -21.81 -6.44
C ARG A 868 -13.79 -22.17 -6.15
N LYS A 869 -14.18 -22.20 -4.87
CA LYS A 869 -15.53 -22.62 -4.43
C LYS A 869 -16.18 -21.59 -3.48
N PRO A 870 -16.55 -20.39 -3.97
CA PRO A 870 -17.11 -19.35 -3.10
C PRO A 870 -18.29 -19.83 -2.24
N GLY A 871 -18.18 -19.68 -0.92
CA GLY A 871 -19.18 -20.10 0.06
C GLY A 871 -19.21 -21.60 0.36
N SER A 872 -18.40 -22.42 -0.31
CA SER A 872 -18.32 -23.87 -0.12
C SER A 872 -16.89 -24.38 -0.06
N GLY A 873 -15.90 -23.49 0.05
CA GLY A 873 -14.49 -23.84 0.14
C GLY A 873 -14.11 -24.46 1.48
N HIS A 874 -13.17 -25.39 1.44
CA HIS A 874 -12.53 -25.93 2.62
C HIS A 874 -11.25 -25.13 2.91
N SER A 875 -10.98 -24.85 4.18
CA SER A 875 -9.81 -24.05 4.60
C SER A 875 -9.16 -24.62 5.85
N PHE A 876 -7.85 -24.41 6.00
CA PHE A 876 -7.11 -24.76 7.21
C PHE A 876 -6.76 -23.49 7.99
N TYR A 877 -7.41 -23.33 9.14
CA TYR A 877 -7.24 -22.18 10.02
C TYR A 877 -5.95 -22.28 10.84
N GLY A 878 -5.29 -21.14 11.06
CA GLY A 878 -4.05 -21.07 11.84
C GLY A 878 -2.76 -21.22 11.03
N ALA A 879 -2.85 -21.43 9.71
CA ALA A 879 -1.68 -21.44 8.83
C ALA A 879 -0.94 -20.09 8.86
N ASN A 880 0.37 -20.15 9.13
CA ASN A 880 1.27 -19.00 9.16
C ASN A 880 2.73 -19.46 8.98
N PRO A 881 3.69 -18.55 8.74
CA PRO A 881 5.09 -18.93 8.53
C PRO A 881 5.72 -19.77 9.66
N ALA A 882 5.31 -19.58 10.92
CA ALA A 882 5.86 -20.33 12.05
C ALA A 882 5.37 -21.78 12.09
N SER A 883 4.06 -21.99 11.93
CA SER A 883 3.48 -23.34 11.89
C SER A 883 3.96 -24.11 10.66
N TYR A 884 4.12 -23.43 9.51
CA TYR A 884 4.75 -23.99 8.32
C TYR A 884 6.21 -24.42 8.57
N ALA A 885 7.04 -23.56 9.17
CA ALA A 885 8.45 -23.88 9.42
C ALA A 885 8.61 -25.12 10.31
N LYS A 886 7.77 -25.24 11.35
CA LYS A 886 7.74 -26.41 12.24
C LYS A 886 7.44 -27.69 11.46
N TRP A 887 6.52 -27.64 10.51
CA TRP A 887 6.20 -28.78 9.64
C TRP A 887 7.35 -29.09 8.68
N LEU A 888 7.88 -28.09 7.99
CA LEU A 888 9.03 -28.25 7.09
C LEU A 888 10.23 -28.85 7.83
N ARG A 889 10.54 -28.36 9.03
CA ARG A 889 11.60 -28.90 9.86
C ARG A 889 11.41 -30.39 10.15
N SER A 890 10.21 -30.77 10.59
CA SER A 890 9.87 -32.16 10.87
C SER A 890 10.07 -33.04 9.63
N ALA A 891 9.63 -32.59 8.46
CA ALA A 891 9.84 -33.28 7.19
C ALA A 891 11.33 -33.43 6.84
N CYS A 892 12.12 -32.36 6.99
CA CYS A 892 13.57 -32.38 6.77
C CYS A 892 14.30 -33.33 7.73
N ASP A 893 13.96 -33.31 9.03
CA ASP A 893 14.53 -34.20 10.03
C ASP A 893 14.20 -35.66 9.74
N ILE A 894 12.95 -35.97 9.41
CA ILE A 894 12.55 -37.34 9.01
C ILE A 894 13.36 -37.78 7.79
N THR A 895 13.51 -36.91 6.80
CA THR A 895 14.23 -37.22 5.55
C THR A 895 15.71 -37.47 5.82
N ILE A 896 16.38 -36.62 6.61
CA ILE A 896 17.79 -36.82 7.00
C ILE A 896 17.99 -38.06 7.84
N ASN A 897 17.11 -38.32 8.81
CA ASN A 897 17.21 -39.52 9.63
C ASN A 897 17.02 -40.77 8.79
N ASN A 898 16.12 -40.75 7.80
CA ASN A 898 15.95 -41.87 6.87
C ASN A 898 17.20 -42.06 6.00
N LEU A 899 17.76 -40.96 5.47
CA LEU A 899 19.00 -40.99 4.68
C LEU A 899 20.19 -41.54 5.46
N ALA A 900 20.34 -41.15 6.73
CA ALA A 900 21.41 -41.64 7.59
C ALA A 900 21.34 -43.17 7.84
N ASN A 901 20.13 -43.75 7.77
CA ASN A 901 19.92 -45.19 7.92
C ASN A 901 19.93 -45.95 6.57
N ASP A 902 19.70 -45.27 5.45
CA ASP A 902 19.59 -45.84 4.11
C ASP A 902 19.97 -44.79 3.07
N LEU A 903 21.19 -44.89 2.55
CA LEU A 903 21.77 -43.93 1.61
C LEU A 903 21.06 -43.92 0.24
N THR A 904 20.18 -44.89 -0.03
CA THR A 904 19.38 -44.92 -1.27
C THR A 904 18.13 -44.04 -1.19
N GLN A 905 17.84 -43.45 -0.02
CA GLN A 905 16.71 -42.54 0.16
C GLN A 905 16.95 -41.23 -0.60
N PRO A 906 15.94 -40.69 -1.30
CA PRO A 906 16.07 -39.41 -1.97
C PRO A 906 16.16 -38.29 -0.93
N PRO A 907 17.21 -37.46 -0.93
CA PRO A 907 17.39 -36.40 0.04
C PRO A 907 16.59 -35.16 -0.35
N VAL A 908 15.29 -35.34 -0.61
CA VAL A 908 14.40 -34.31 -1.14
C VAL A 908 13.15 -34.17 -0.29
N VAL A 909 12.75 -32.94 -0.03
CA VAL A 909 11.46 -32.58 0.56
C VAL A 909 10.71 -31.72 -0.45
N PHE A 910 9.40 -31.94 -0.58
CA PHE A 910 8.57 -31.14 -1.46
C PHE A 910 7.72 -30.13 -0.68
N VAL A 911 7.39 -29.02 -1.32
CA VAL A 911 6.43 -28.03 -0.84
C VAL A 911 5.29 -27.91 -1.83
N ASN A 912 4.06 -28.10 -1.36
CA ASN A 912 2.83 -27.80 -2.08
C ASN A 912 2.30 -26.42 -1.62
N ALA A 913 2.62 -25.31 -2.28
CA ALA A 913 3.31 -25.17 -3.56
C ALA A 913 4.14 -23.87 -3.64
N TRP A 914 4.80 -23.64 -4.79
CA TRP A 914 5.39 -22.34 -5.14
C TRP A 914 4.29 -21.28 -5.29
N ASN A 915 3.32 -21.52 -6.19
CA ASN A 915 2.38 -20.51 -6.68
C ASN A 915 0.90 -20.99 -6.77
N GLU A 916 0.44 -21.86 -5.87
CA GLU A 916 -0.96 -22.32 -5.89
C GLU A 916 -1.91 -21.33 -5.18
N TRP A 917 -2.04 -20.14 -5.79
CA TRP A 917 -2.73 -18.98 -5.20
C TRP A 917 -4.21 -19.21 -4.91
N ALA A 918 -4.94 -19.91 -5.80
CA ALA A 918 -6.36 -20.14 -5.61
C ALA A 918 -6.69 -21.23 -4.57
N GLU A 919 -5.67 -21.96 -4.09
CA GLU A 919 -5.76 -22.83 -2.92
C GLU A 919 -5.04 -22.23 -1.71
N GLY A 920 -4.62 -20.96 -1.76
CA GLY A 920 -3.87 -20.31 -0.68
C GLY A 920 -2.52 -20.97 -0.35
N ALA A 921 -2.08 -21.96 -1.14
CA ALA A 921 -0.93 -22.81 -0.88
C ALA A 921 0.32 -22.31 -1.63
N HIS A 922 0.73 -21.07 -1.37
CA HIS A 922 1.85 -20.43 -2.07
C HIS A 922 3.02 -20.08 -1.14
N LEU A 923 4.24 -20.33 -1.61
CA LEU A 923 5.48 -19.78 -1.03
C LEU A 923 5.74 -18.36 -1.52
N GLU A 924 5.21 -17.99 -2.69
CA GLU A 924 5.42 -16.67 -3.26
C GLU A 924 5.01 -15.55 -2.31
N PRO A 925 5.73 -14.41 -2.30
CA PRO A 925 5.44 -13.31 -1.39
C PRO A 925 4.03 -12.76 -1.57
N ASP A 926 3.33 -12.53 -0.46
CA ASP A 926 1.99 -11.94 -0.43
C ASP A 926 1.97 -10.58 0.27
N ARG A 927 0.78 -9.97 0.37
CA ARG A 927 0.62 -8.68 1.07
C ARG A 927 0.54 -8.78 2.59
N LYS A 928 0.29 -9.96 3.17
CA LYS A 928 0.10 -10.15 4.61
C LYS A 928 1.43 -10.48 5.29
N PHE A 929 2.05 -11.56 4.87
CA PHE A 929 3.30 -12.09 5.41
C PHE A 929 4.53 -11.61 4.64
N GLY A 930 4.38 -11.00 3.46
CA GLY A 930 5.53 -10.57 2.67
C GLY A 930 6.36 -11.78 2.27
N TYR A 931 7.64 -11.78 2.64
CA TYR A 931 8.57 -12.89 2.41
C TYR A 931 8.57 -13.93 3.54
N GLY A 932 7.59 -13.90 4.45
CA GLY A 932 7.58 -14.71 5.67
C GLY A 932 7.76 -16.21 5.43
N TYR A 933 7.02 -16.80 4.47
CA TYR A 933 7.16 -18.23 4.13
C TYR A 933 8.53 -18.57 3.53
N LEU A 934 9.10 -17.67 2.72
CA LEU A 934 10.43 -17.85 2.15
C LEU A 934 11.52 -17.74 3.22
N HIS A 935 11.43 -16.78 4.15
CA HIS A 935 12.33 -16.67 5.29
C HIS A 935 12.25 -17.90 6.20
N ALA A 936 11.03 -18.39 6.48
CA ALA A 936 10.81 -19.63 7.20
C ALA A 936 11.50 -20.82 6.51
N THR A 937 11.37 -20.92 5.18
CA THR A 937 12.05 -21.96 4.38
C THR A 937 13.57 -21.85 4.50
N ALA A 938 14.12 -20.66 4.29
CA ALA A 938 15.57 -20.41 4.36
C ALA A 938 16.13 -20.74 5.74
N ASN A 939 15.47 -20.32 6.81
CA ASN A 939 15.95 -20.55 8.16
C ASN A 939 15.97 -22.03 8.54
N VAL A 940 14.93 -22.79 8.17
CA VAL A 940 14.94 -24.25 8.35
C VAL A 940 16.07 -24.87 7.54
N MET A 941 16.25 -24.48 6.27
CA MET A 941 17.28 -25.06 5.40
C MET A 941 18.71 -24.73 5.82
N ARG A 942 18.95 -23.57 6.44
CA ARG A 942 20.29 -23.20 6.98
C ARG A 942 20.82 -24.21 7.98
N ASP A 943 19.96 -24.82 8.77
CA ASP A 943 20.36 -25.80 9.79
C ASP A 943 20.92 -27.10 9.20
N PHE A 944 20.60 -27.36 7.93
CA PHE A 944 21.06 -28.51 7.17
C PHE A 944 22.27 -28.20 6.29
N ILE A 945 22.71 -26.94 6.20
CA ILE A 945 23.97 -26.58 5.54
C ILE A 945 25.12 -27.22 6.33
N ALA A 946 25.92 -28.06 5.65
CA ALA A 946 27.11 -28.62 6.24
C ALA A 946 28.10 -27.50 6.59
N PRO A 947 28.67 -27.47 7.82
CA PRO A 947 29.66 -26.46 8.18
C PRO A 947 30.85 -26.51 7.23
N ASP A 948 31.47 -25.36 6.99
CA ASP A 948 32.65 -25.29 6.12
C ASP A 948 33.80 -26.08 6.79
N PRO A 949 34.41 -27.06 6.12
CA PRO A 949 35.57 -27.78 6.68
C PRO A 949 36.69 -26.84 7.15
N HIS A 950 36.88 -25.72 6.45
CA HIS A 950 37.85 -24.70 6.81
C HIS A 950 37.46 -23.96 8.11
N LEU A 951 36.17 -23.62 8.27
CA LEU A 951 35.65 -23.06 9.52
C LEU A 951 35.90 -24.01 10.70
N ILE A 952 35.59 -25.31 10.53
CA ILE A 952 35.79 -26.32 11.57
C ILE A 952 37.27 -26.35 11.99
N GLY A 953 38.18 -26.46 11.02
CA GLY A 953 39.62 -26.49 11.30
C GLY A 953 40.13 -25.25 12.04
N LEU A 954 39.67 -24.05 11.67
CA LEU A 954 40.02 -22.80 12.33
C LEU A 954 39.44 -22.69 13.75
N VAL A 955 38.21 -23.14 13.95
CA VAL A 955 37.55 -23.14 15.26
C VAL A 955 38.29 -24.07 16.21
N GLU A 956 38.57 -25.32 15.81
CA GLU A 956 39.35 -26.24 16.63
C GLU A 956 40.75 -25.70 16.96
N LYS A 957 41.43 -25.13 15.96
CA LYS A 957 42.75 -24.51 16.15
C LYS A 957 42.69 -23.37 17.15
N SER A 958 41.70 -22.49 17.03
CA SER A 958 41.51 -21.35 17.94
C SER A 958 41.25 -21.83 19.38
N GLN A 959 40.43 -22.86 19.56
CA GLN A 959 40.09 -23.38 20.88
C GLN A 959 41.28 -24.03 21.58
N ARG A 960 42.17 -24.71 20.83
CA ARG A 960 43.41 -25.30 21.36
C ARG A 960 44.49 -24.23 21.64
N ALA A 961 44.56 -23.20 20.80
CA ALA A 961 45.56 -22.14 20.91
C ALA A 961 45.19 -21.08 21.96
N PHE A 962 43.90 -20.92 22.27
CA PHE A 962 43.40 -19.93 23.22
C PHE A 962 44.09 -20.04 24.58
N ARG A 963 44.56 -18.91 25.10
CA ARG A 963 45.06 -18.78 26.47
C ARG A 963 44.38 -17.57 27.11
N LYS A 964 43.80 -17.74 28.30
CA LYS A 964 43.27 -16.63 29.10
C LYS A 964 44.41 -15.67 29.44
N ARG A 965 44.28 -14.39 29.10
CA ARG A 965 45.29 -13.35 29.36
C ARG A 965 44.78 -12.22 30.26
N SER A 966 43.48 -12.11 30.46
CA SER A 966 42.85 -11.02 31.20
C SER A 966 41.82 -11.53 32.21
N SER A 967 41.52 -10.73 33.23
CA SER A 967 40.36 -10.96 34.10
C SER A 967 39.03 -10.55 33.45
N SER A 968 39.11 -9.88 32.28
CA SER A 968 37.96 -9.37 31.53
C SER A 968 37.83 -10.01 30.13
N ALA A 969 36.61 -10.16 29.65
CA ALA A 969 36.32 -10.74 28.33
C ALA A 969 35.31 -9.94 27.49
N ILE A 970 35.35 -10.11 26.18
CA ILE A 970 34.27 -9.74 25.25
C ILE A 970 33.67 -11.01 24.68
N VAL A 971 32.34 -11.11 24.75
CA VAL A 971 31.55 -12.12 24.05
C VAL A 971 30.89 -11.46 22.86
N LEU A 972 31.37 -11.79 21.66
CA LEU A 972 30.82 -11.34 20.39
C LEU A 972 29.99 -12.45 19.75
N HIS A 973 28.72 -12.17 19.48
CA HIS A 973 27.94 -12.98 18.54
C HIS A 973 27.99 -12.35 17.14
N LEU A 974 28.83 -12.91 16.27
CA LEU A 974 29.02 -12.46 14.89
C LEU A 974 28.07 -13.25 13.97
N HIS A 975 26.80 -12.85 13.99
CA HIS A 975 25.76 -13.42 13.12
C HIS A 975 25.96 -12.98 11.66
N TYR A 976 26.03 -11.66 11.44
CA TYR A 976 26.35 -11.02 10.17
C TYR A 976 27.86 -10.79 10.11
N ASP A 977 28.57 -11.59 9.32
CA ASP A 977 30.04 -11.58 9.22
C ASP A 977 30.57 -10.42 8.36
N ASP A 978 29.74 -9.82 7.51
CA ASP A 978 30.05 -8.61 6.75
C ASP A 978 30.26 -7.38 7.65
N LEU A 979 29.64 -7.35 8.83
CA LEU A 979 29.78 -6.27 9.81
C LEU A 979 31.03 -6.39 10.69
N PHE A 980 31.86 -7.43 10.52
CA PHE A 980 33.05 -7.60 11.35
C PHE A 980 34.04 -6.43 11.21
N GLU A 981 34.24 -5.92 10.00
CA GLU A 981 35.19 -4.84 9.75
C GLU A 981 34.79 -3.54 10.47
N ASP A 982 33.50 -3.22 10.48
CA ASP A 982 32.95 -2.07 11.20
C ASP A 982 33.14 -2.23 12.72
N MET A 983 33.01 -3.45 13.24
CA MET A 983 33.12 -3.73 14.67
C MET A 983 34.58 -3.88 15.14
N ARG A 984 35.53 -4.13 14.23
CA ARG A 984 36.94 -4.40 14.54
C ARG A 984 37.59 -3.28 15.35
N GLU A 985 37.29 -2.03 15.02
CA GLU A 985 37.83 -0.87 15.74
C GLU A 985 37.26 -0.78 17.17
N ASN A 986 35.95 -0.94 17.34
CA ASN A 986 35.31 -0.98 18.65
C ASN A 986 35.87 -2.11 19.53
N LEU A 987 36.07 -3.31 18.98
CA LEU A 987 36.67 -4.43 19.71
C LEU A 987 38.11 -4.11 20.14
N SER A 988 38.88 -3.43 19.28
CA SER A 988 40.26 -3.01 19.58
C SER A 988 40.35 -1.93 20.67
N ASN A 989 39.26 -1.17 20.87
CA ASN A 989 39.15 -0.18 21.95
C ASN A 989 39.04 -0.82 23.34
N ALA A 990 38.74 -2.10 23.44
CA ALA A 990 38.63 -2.77 24.73
C ALA A 990 39.98 -2.97 25.44
N GLY A 991 41.09 -2.86 24.71
CA GLY A 991 42.44 -3.05 25.26
C GLY A 991 42.77 -4.52 25.48
N GLU A 992 43.41 -4.83 26.60
CA GLU A 992 43.82 -6.21 26.95
C GLU A 992 42.66 -6.99 27.57
N VAL A 993 41.74 -7.45 26.71
CA VAL A 993 40.61 -8.33 27.06
C VAL A 993 40.66 -9.60 26.22
N ASP A 994 40.18 -10.71 26.78
CA ASP A 994 40.03 -11.94 26.00
C ASP A 994 38.80 -11.87 25.11
N LEU A 995 38.89 -12.34 23.86
CA LEU A 995 37.80 -12.30 22.90
C LEU A 995 37.23 -13.70 22.65
N LEU A 996 35.94 -13.89 22.94
CA LEU A 996 35.17 -15.09 22.65
C LEU A 996 34.17 -14.75 21.53
N VAL A 997 34.31 -15.38 20.38
CA VAL A 997 33.47 -15.11 19.20
C VAL A 997 32.63 -16.33 18.87
N THR A 998 31.33 -16.11 18.72
CA THR A 998 30.40 -17.11 18.22
C THR A 998 29.98 -16.74 16.81
N LEU A 999 30.13 -17.69 15.88
CA LEU A 999 29.78 -17.58 14.47
C LEU A 999 28.53 -18.41 14.19
N ARG A 1000 27.89 -18.16 13.04
CA ARG A 1000 26.88 -19.08 12.54
C ARG A 1000 27.52 -20.36 12.00
N ARG A 1001 26.79 -21.47 12.08
CA ARG A 1001 27.22 -22.78 11.56
C ARG A 1001 27.42 -22.77 10.04
N ASP A 1002 26.62 -21.99 9.32
CA ASP A 1002 26.66 -21.83 7.86
C ASP A 1002 27.71 -20.80 7.40
N ALA A 1003 28.38 -20.10 8.34
CA ALA A 1003 29.37 -19.09 8.00
C ALA A 1003 30.54 -19.67 7.16
N PRO A 1004 31.09 -18.89 6.22
CA PRO A 1004 32.26 -19.30 5.46
C PRO A 1004 33.51 -19.30 6.36
N GLY A 1005 34.51 -20.14 6.05
CA GLY A 1005 35.78 -20.17 6.78
C GLY A 1005 36.51 -18.81 6.76
N THR A 1006 36.31 -18.01 5.71
CA THR A 1006 36.86 -16.64 5.59
C THR A 1006 36.37 -15.69 6.68
N ALA A 1007 35.19 -15.93 7.27
CA ALA A 1007 34.73 -15.15 8.43
C ALA A 1007 35.61 -15.43 9.66
N ALA A 1008 35.94 -16.69 9.93
CA ALA A 1008 36.84 -17.08 11.01
C ALA A 1008 38.28 -16.59 10.79
N GLU A 1009 38.76 -16.63 9.54
CA GLU A 1009 40.09 -16.11 9.18
C GLU A 1009 40.24 -14.62 9.48
N ARG A 1010 39.25 -13.80 9.11
CA ARG A 1010 39.26 -12.35 9.39
C ARG A 1010 39.35 -12.09 10.89
N VAL A 1011 38.56 -12.80 11.69
CA VAL A 1011 38.58 -12.68 13.15
C VAL A 1011 39.95 -13.06 13.71
N LEU A 1012 40.52 -14.21 13.32
CA LEU A 1012 41.82 -14.68 13.83
C LEU A 1012 43.00 -13.86 13.32
N SER A 1013 42.88 -13.24 12.15
CA SER A 1013 43.91 -12.35 11.61
C SER A 1013 43.99 -11.05 12.43
N ALA A 1014 42.84 -10.49 12.81
CA ALA A 1014 42.78 -9.30 13.65
C ALA A 1014 43.07 -9.61 15.13
N PHE A 1015 42.59 -10.76 15.62
CA PHE A 1015 42.68 -11.19 17.01
C PHE A 1015 43.18 -12.64 17.11
N PRO A 1016 44.52 -12.88 17.05
CA PRO A 1016 45.08 -14.22 17.02
C PRO A 1016 44.80 -15.10 18.26
N ASN A 1017 44.48 -14.48 19.40
CA ASN A 1017 44.11 -15.17 20.65
C ASN A 1017 42.59 -15.23 20.85
N ALA A 1018 41.76 -14.98 19.82
CA ALA A 1018 40.32 -15.14 19.94
C ALA A 1018 39.93 -16.62 20.06
N ARG A 1019 38.97 -16.95 20.92
CA ARG A 1019 38.35 -18.27 21.00
C ARG A 1019 37.10 -18.29 20.11
N LEU A 1020 37.10 -19.11 19.06
CA LEU A 1020 35.94 -19.24 18.20
C LEU A 1020 35.06 -20.43 18.61
N SER A 1021 33.76 -20.28 18.37
CA SER A 1021 32.74 -21.33 18.37
C SER A 1021 31.73 -21.04 17.26
N TYR A 1022 31.00 -22.05 16.80
CA TYR A 1022 29.89 -21.85 15.86
C TYR A 1022 28.63 -22.54 16.35
N PHE A 1023 27.48 -21.94 16.06
CA PHE A 1023 26.17 -22.39 16.53
C PHE A 1023 25.15 -22.39 15.40
N ARG A 1024 24.11 -23.23 15.54
CA ARG A 1024 22.92 -23.16 14.68
C ARG A 1024 22.24 -21.81 14.86
N ASN A 1025 21.48 -21.38 13.86
CA ASN A 1025 20.74 -20.12 13.95
C ASN A 1025 19.46 -20.30 14.78
N ARG A 1026 19.61 -20.56 16.08
CA ARG A 1026 18.52 -20.75 17.03
C ARG A 1026 18.74 -19.91 18.27
N GLY A 1027 17.69 -19.24 18.74
CA GLY A 1027 17.73 -18.39 19.93
C GLY A 1027 18.61 -17.15 19.79
N ARG A 1028 18.84 -16.72 18.54
CA ARG A 1028 19.58 -15.52 18.14
C ARG A 1028 20.96 -15.43 18.82
N ASP A 1029 21.27 -14.26 19.39
CA ASP A 1029 22.48 -14.00 20.16
C ASP A 1029 22.40 -14.48 21.61
N MET A 1030 21.20 -14.83 22.11
CA MET A 1030 20.99 -15.22 23.51
C MET A 1030 21.36 -16.68 23.76
N GLN A 1031 21.02 -17.59 22.84
CA GLN A 1031 21.38 -19.00 22.99
C GLN A 1031 22.89 -19.23 22.96
N PRO A 1032 23.68 -18.69 21.99
CA PRO A 1032 25.13 -18.80 22.01
C PRO A 1032 25.75 -18.15 23.26
N PHE A 1033 25.16 -17.05 23.73
CA PHE A 1033 25.59 -16.39 24.97
C PHE A 1033 25.38 -17.28 26.20
N LEU A 1034 24.21 -17.91 26.36
CA LEU A 1034 23.95 -18.85 27.45
C LEU A 1034 24.89 -20.05 27.43
N GLN A 1035 25.30 -20.52 26.25
CA GLN A 1035 26.29 -21.61 26.12
C GLN A 1035 27.70 -21.18 26.54
N LEU A 1036 28.04 -19.89 26.40
CA LEU A 1036 29.33 -19.34 26.84
C LEU A 1036 29.33 -18.87 28.30
N LEU A 1037 28.18 -18.60 28.91
CA LEU A 1037 28.10 -18.10 30.27
C LEU A 1037 28.71 -19.06 31.32
N PRO A 1038 28.47 -20.39 31.28
CA PRO A 1038 29.18 -21.35 32.14
C PRO A 1038 30.70 -21.30 31.97
N LEU A 1039 31.19 -21.11 30.73
CA LEU A 1039 32.62 -20.97 30.46
C LEU A 1039 33.17 -19.71 31.16
N LEU A 1040 32.49 -18.56 31.04
CA LEU A 1040 32.90 -17.32 31.71
C LEU A 1040 32.98 -17.48 33.24
N LEU A 1041 32.03 -18.20 33.83
CA LEU A 1041 31.99 -18.49 35.26
C LEU A 1041 33.13 -19.43 35.68
N SER A 1042 33.32 -20.53 34.95
CA SER A 1042 34.33 -21.56 35.28
C SER A 1042 35.77 -21.07 35.13
N GLU A 1043 36.04 -20.23 34.12
CA GLU A 1043 37.35 -19.60 33.90
C GLU A 1043 37.59 -18.44 34.87
N GLY A 1044 36.60 -18.05 35.68
CA GLY A 1044 36.75 -16.99 36.68
C GLY A 1044 36.97 -15.62 36.06
N TYR A 1045 36.19 -15.24 35.04
CA TYR A 1045 36.17 -13.86 34.55
C TYR A 1045 35.45 -12.96 35.56
N GLU A 1046 36.04 -11.80 35.86
CA GLU A 1046 35.48 -10.84 36.81
C GLU A 1046 34.49 -9.89 36.14
N LEU A 1047 34.73 -9.58 34.86
CA LEU A 1047 33.93 -8.66 34.04
C LEU A 1047 33.85 -9.19 32.61
N ALA A 1048 32.70 -9.02 31.95
CA ALA A 1048 32.52 -9.36 30.55
C ALA A 1048 31.64 -8.33 29.83
N CYS A 1049 31.86 -8.14 28.52
CA CYS A 1049 31.00 -7.35 27.66
C CYS A 1049 30.34 -8.24 26.62
N LYS A 1050 29.01 -8.21 26.54
CA LYS A 1050 28.25 -8.91 25.50
C LYS A 1050 27.90 -7.94 24.38
N VAL A 1051 28.26 -8.30 23.14
CA VAL A 1051 27.93 -7.55 21.92
C VAL A 1051 27.56 -8.50 20.77
N HIS A 1052 26.90 -7.99 19.72
CA HIS A 1052 26.50 -8.80 18.58
C HIS A 1052 26.44 -8.00 17.27
N SER A 1053 26.49 -8.68 16.12
CA SER A 1053 26.38 -8.03 14.80
C SER A 1053 24.96 -7.96 14.23
N LYS A 1054 23.90 -8.24 15.02
CA LYS A 1054 22.49 -8.22 14.56
C LYS A 1054 22.12 -6.96 13.77
N LYS A 1055 21.49 -7.14 12.60
CA LYS A 1055 20.80 -6.09 11.82
C LYS A 1055 19.33 -6.03 12.25
N SER A 1056 18.76 -4.81 12.31
CA SER A 1056 17.34 -4.59 12.64
C SER A 1056 16.61 -3.99 11.43
N PRO A 1057 16.40 -4.74 10.33
CA PRO A 1057 15.88 -4.22 9.06
C PRO A 1057 14.42 -3.74 9.14
N HIS A 1058 13.66 -4.22 10.13
CA HIS A 1058 12.27 -3.78 10.37
C HIS A 1058 12.17 -2.35 10.92
N ARG A 1059 13.29 -1.74 11.35
CA ARG A 1059 13.33 -0.37 11.85
C ARG A 1059 14.17 0.51 10.94
N ARG A 1060 13.67 1.72 10.64
CA ARG A 1060 14.43 2.72 9.86
C ARG A 1060 15.71 3.21 10.57
N ASP A 1061 15.83 3.01 11.89
CA ASP A 1061 16.97 3.42 12.73
C ASP A 1061 17.89 2.26 13.19
N GLY A 1062 17.67 1.02 12.71
CA GLY A 1062 18.30 -0.18 13.27
C GLY A 1062 19.85 -0.18 13.27
N ASN A 1063 20.47 0.34 12.20
CA ASN A 1063 21.92 0.47 12.13
C ASN A 1063 22.46 1.57 13.06
N ALA A 1064 21.71 2.65 13.25
CA ALA A 1064 22.07 3.74 14.16
C ALA A 1064 22.02 3.26 15.62
N LEU A 1065 21.03 2.44 15.99
CA LEU A 1065 20.94 1.84 17.33
C LEU A 1065 22.12 0.91 17.63
N ARG A 1066 22.51 0.03 16.71
CA ARG A 1066 23.69 -0.84 16.87
C ARG A 1066 24.96 -0.01 17.05
N SER A 1067 25.16 0.98 16.19
CA SER A 1067 26.35 1.84 16.22
C SER A 1067 26.40 2.67 17.52
N SER A 1068 25.25 3.17 17.98
CA SER A 1068 25.12 3.89 19.25
C SER A 1068 25.47 2.99 20.44
N ALA A 1069 24.92 1.77 20.50
CA ALA A 1069 25.21 0.81 21.56
C ALA A 1069 26.70 0.41 21.58
N LEU A 1070 27.29 0.12 20.43
CA LEU A 1070 28.73 -0.19 20.33
C LEU A 1070 29.61 1.00 20.72
N SER A 1071 29.23 2.22 20.33
CA SER A 1071 29.95 3.43 20.74
C SER A 1071 29.86 3.68 22.25
N SER A 1072 28.69 3.43 22.84
CA SER A 1072 28.45 3.54 24.28
C SER A 1072 29.21 2.49 25.09
N LEU A 1073 29.37 1.26 24.59
CA LEU A 1073 30.05 0.19 25.35
C LEU A 1073 31.55 0.08 25.04
N LEU A 1074 31.95 0.40 23.80
CA LEU A 1074 33.27 0.13 23.21
C LEU A 1074 33.78 1.29 22.31
N GLY A 1075 33.30 2.52 22.51
CA GLY A 1075 33.59 3.63 21.61
C GLY A 1075 35.03 4.17 21.66
N SER A 1076 35.74 4.01 22.78
CA SER A 1076 37.17 4.37 22.88
C SER A 1076 37.84 3.67 24.07
N ARG A 1077 39.17 3.54 24.03
CA ARG A 1077 39.96 2.96 25.13
C ARG A 1077 39.75 3.66 26.47
N GLU A 1078 39.66 4.98 26.47
CA GLU A 1078 39.43 5.73 27.71
C GLU A 1078 38.03 5.47 28.27
N HIS A 1079 37.02 5.38 27.39
CA HIS A 1079 35.66 5.10 27.81
C HIS A 1079 35.51 3.69 28.41
N VAL A 1080 36.14 2.68 27.79
CA VAL A 1080 36.14 1.32 28.35
C VAL A 1080 36.83 1.28 29.73
N LYS A 1081 37.94 2.00 29.90
CA LYS A 1081 38.60 2.14 31.21
C LYS A 1081 37.69 2.82 32.25
N GLN A 1082 36.90 3.82 31.87
CA GLN A 1082 35.93 4.46 32.76
C GLN A 1082 34.84 3.48 33.21
N ILE A 1083 34.31 2.68 32.29
CA ILE A 1083 33.34 1.62 32.61
C ILE A 1083 33.96 0.62 33.58
N ALA A 1084 35.16 0.10 33.30
CA ALA A 1084 35.86 -0.84 34.17
C ALA A 1084 36.09 -0.27 35.58
N ARG A 1085 36.57 0.98 35.69
CA ARG A 1085 36.74 1.69 36.98
C ARG A 1085 35.44 1.83 37.76
N ARG A 1086 34.29 1.97 37.08
CA ARG A 1086 32.99 2.05 37.73
C ARG A 1086 32.59 0.71 38.35
N PHE A 1087 32.84 -0.41 37.67
CA PHE A 1087 32.71 -1.74 38.26
C PHE A 1087 33.68 -1.98 39.42
N GLU A 1088 34.93 -1.50 39.33
CA GLU A 1088 35.90 -1.60 40.43
C GLU A 1088 35.45 -0.82 41.68
N LYS A 1089 34.92 0.41 41.47
CA LYS A 1089 34.46 1.30 42.54
C LYS A 1089 33.17 0.81 43.21
N ASP A 1090 32.22 0.31 42.43
CA ASP A 1090 30.96 -0.24 42.93
C ASP A 1090 30.95 -1.77 42.80
N ARG A 1091 31.29 -2.45 43.90
CA ARG A 1091 31.27 -3.92 43.96
C ARG A 1091 29.87 -4.52 43.78
N LYS A 1092 28.79 -3.74 44.01
CA LYS A 1092 27.42 -4.19 43.78
C LYS A 1092 27.00 -4.01 42.33
N LEU A 1093 27.67 -3.21 41.52
CA LEU A 1093 27.34 -3.08 40.10
C LEU A 1093 27.54 -4.42 39.36
N GLY A 1094 26.43 -5.01 38.92
CA GLY A 1094 26.37 -6.30 38.26
C GLY A 1094 26.16 -6.22 36.75
N LEU A 1095 25.44 -5.21 36.26
CA LEU A 1095 25.16 -5.02 34.84
C LEU A 1095 25.13 -3.52 34.49
N MET A 1096 25.70 -3.18 33.34
CA MET A 1096 25.70 -1.83 32.77
C MET A 1096 25.30 -1.87 31.29
N ALA A 1097 24.14 -1.29 30.98
CA ALA A 1097 23.59 -1.20 29.63
C ALA A 1097 23.98 0.13 28.94
N PRO A 1098 23.86 0.23 27.60
CA PRO A 1098 23.96 1.51 26.92
C PRO A 1098 22.94 2.54 27.44
N ALA A 1099 23.28 3.82 27.37
CA ALA A 1099 22.41 4.91 27.80
C ALA A 1099 21.03 4.87 27.10
N GLY A 1100 19.94 4.95 27.87
CA GLY A 1100 18.57 4.96 27.36
C GLY A 1100 18.06 3.61 26.83
N THR A 1101 18.67 2.49 27.24
CA THR A 1101 18.29 1.14 26.79
C THR A 1101 17.71 0.27 27.91
N LEU A 1102 17.78 0.69 29.17
CA LEU A 1102 17.04 0.03 30.25
C LEU A 1102 15.56 0.40 30.17
N LEU A 1103 14.74 -0.59 29.82
CA LEU A 1103 13.30 -0.45 29.68
C LEU A 1103 12.56 -1.15 30.81
N ASP A 1104 11.36 -0.67 31.12
CA ASP A 1104 10.49 -1.25 32.14
C ASP A 1104 9.88 -2.58 31.65
N LEU A 1105 10.03 -3.64 32.46
CA LEU A 1105 9.44 -4.95 32.19
C LEU A 1105 7.92 -4.98 32.51
N GLY A 1106 7.46 -4.10 33.39
CA GLY A 1106 6.06 -3.96 33.80
C GLY A 1106 5.15 -3.36 32.74
N GLU A 1107 5.72 -2.68 31.73
CA GLU A 1107 4.97 -2.06 30.64
C GLU A 1107 4.23 -3.12 29.81
N LEU A 1108 2.90 -3.20 29.99
CA LEU A 1108 2.06 -4.26 29.41
C LEU A 1108 2.15 -4.28 27.89
N GLU A 1109 1.97 -3.15 27.22
CA GLU A 1109 1.93 -3.07 25.76
C GLU A 1109 3.23 -3.56 25.11
N ARG A 1110 4.37 -3.38 25.78
CA ARG A 1110 5.70 -3.77 25.27
C ARG A 1110 6.06 -5.22 25.55
N ASN A 1111 5.54 -5.81 26.63
CA ASN A 1111 6.01 -7.10 27.14
C ASN A 1111 4.95 -8.22 27.11
N ILE A 1112 3.72 -7.91 26.67
CA ILE A 1112 2.60 -8.86 26.68
C ILE A 1112 2.91 -10.19 26.00
N LEU A 1113 3.63 -10.18 24.88
CA LEU A 1113 3.96 -11.38 24.10
C LEU A 1113 4.94 -12.32 24.83
N ASN A 1114 5.66 -11.85 25.84
CA ASN A 1114 6.69 -12.62 26.52
C ASN A 1114 6.24 -13.13 27.89
N ARG A 1115 5.09 -12.70 28.39
CA ARG A 1115 4.61 -13.06 29.74
C ARG A 1115 4.48 -14.56 29.95
N SER A 1116 3.98 -15.29 28.94
CA SER A 1116 3.86 -16.76 29.01
C SER A 1116 5.20 -17.44 29.24
N TRP A 1117 6.28 -16.94 28.63
CA TRP A 1117 7.64 -17.43 28.86
C TRP A 1117 8.20 -16.97 30.19
N LEU A 1118 8.01 -15.69 30.55
CA LEU A 1118 8.46 -15.16 31.84
C LEU A 1118 7.84 -15.93 33.01
N ASP A 1119 6.54 -16.22 32.97
CA ASP A 1119 5.82 -16.96 34.01
C ASP A 1119 6.31 -18.41 34.16
N ARG A 1120 6.86 -19.00 33.09
CA ARG A 1120 7.49 -20.34 33.13
C ARG A 1120 8.91 -20.29 33.68
N LEU A 1121 9.66 -19.22 33.40
CA LEU A 1121 11.08 -19.11 33.76
C LEU A 1121 11.30 -18.54 35.17
N LEU A 1122 10.50 -17.57 35.59
CA LEU A 1122 10.63 -16.91 36.90
C LEU A 1122 10.60 -17.90 38.09
N PRO A 1123 9.70 -18.91 38.14
CA PRO A 1123 9.75 -19.93 39.19
C PRO A 1123 11.04 -20.75 39.18
N ARG A 1124 11.57 -21.08 38.00
CA ARG A 1124 12.82 -21.85 37.86
C ARG A 1124 14.04 -21.06 38.33
N LEU A 1125 13.94 -19.73 38.35
CA LEU A 1125 14.95 -18.80 38.84
C LEU A 1125 14.75 -18.42 40.32
N GLY A 1126 13.74 -18.96 41.01
CA GLY A 1126 13.42 -18.59 42.40
C GLY A 1126 12.74 -17.22 42.56
N MET A 1127 12.22 -16.67 41.45
CA MET A 1127 11.65 -15.32 41.36
C MET A 1127 10.12 -15.31 41.24
N GLN A 1128 9.41 -16.28 41.86
CA GLN A 1128 7.95 -16.41 41.73
C GLN A 1128 7.15 -15.16 42.15
N ALA A 1129 7.70 -14.32 43.02
CA ALA A 1129 7.06 -13.08 43.46
C ALA A 1129 6.94 -12.01 42.34
N GLN A 1130 7.68 -12.16 41.24
CA GLN A 1130 7.64 -11.28 40.08
C GLN A 1130 6.48 -11.60 39.13
N ILE A 1131 5.85 -12.78 39.24
CA ILE A 1131 4.74 -13.18 38.38
C ILE A 1131 3.57 -12.20 38.56
N GLY A 1132 3.12 -11.62 37.46
CA GLY A 1132 2.07 -10.60 37.43
C GLY A 1132 2.48 -9.19 37.87
N ARG A 1133 3.64 -9.02 38.54
CA ARG A 1133 4.17 -7.70 38.94
C ARG A 1133 5.14 -7.15 37.91
N TYR A 1134 6.13 -7.96 37.52
CA TYR A 1134 7.22 -7.60 36.61
C TYR A 1134 7.85 -6.23 36.93
N ASP A 1135 8.00 -5.90 38.22
CA ASP A 1135 8.49 -4.60 38.70
C ASP A 1135 10.01 -4.52 38.62
N THR A 1136 10.53 -4.55 37.40
CA THR A 1136 11.97 -4.57 37.11
C THR A 1136 12.27 -3.97 35.73
N VAL A 1137 13.55 -3.93 35.35
CA VAL A 1137 14.02 -3.40 34.07
C VAL A 1137 14.77 -4.45 33.27
N PHE A 1138 14.98 -4.20 31.97
CA PHE A 1138 15.82 -5.02 31.12
C PHE A 1138 16.61 -4.21 30.08
N PRO A 1139 17.82 -4.63 29.70
CA PRO A 1139 18.63 -3.97 28.68
C PRO A 1139 18.16 -4.36 27.27
N ALA A 1140 17.39 -3.48 26.64
CA ALA A 1140 16.88 -3.70 25.29
C ALA A 1140 18.01 -3.72 24.25
N GLY A 1141 18.00 -4.72 23.37
CA GLY A 1141 19.02 -4.94 22.36
C GLY A 1141 20.19 -5.81 22.85
N SER A 1142 20.07 -6.45 24.03
CA SER A 1142 20.97 -7.49 24.54
C SER A 1142 22.48 -7.21 24.47
N MET A 1143 22.90 -5.95 24.52
CA MET A 1143 24.31 -5.53 24.64
C MET A 1143 24.55 -4.84 25.98
N PHE A 1144 25.56 -5.28 26.73
CA PHE A 1144 25.87 -4.72 28.04
C PHE A 1144 27.21 -5.23 28.59
N TRP A 1145 27.81 -4.47 29.50
CA TRP A 1145 28.87 -4.95 30.40
C TRP A 1145 28.24 -5.61 31.63
N PHE A 1146 28.82 -6.69 32.15
CA PHE A 1146 28.28 -7.40 33.30
C PHE A 1146 29.34 -8.19 34.06
N ARG A 1147 29.06 -8.49 35.33
CA ARG A 1147 29.79 -9.49 36.11
C ARG A 1147 29.21 -10.87 35.81
N PRO A 1148 29.99 -11.86 35.36
CA PRO A 1148 29.47 -13.20 35.09
C PRO A 1148 28.69 -13.79 36.26
N LYS A 1149 29.15 -13.57 37.50
CA LYS A 1149 28.47 -14.01 38.73
C LYS A 1149 27.07 -13.41 38.91
N ALA A 1150 26.80 -12.20 38.42
CA ALA A 1150 25.49 -11.57 38.53
C ALA A 1150 24.42 -12.26 37.66
N LEU A 1151 24.83 -13.03 36.66
CA LEU A 1151 23.92 -13.75 35.75
C LEU A 1151 23.95 -15.27 35.97
N ARG A 1152 24.54 -15.76 37.08
CA ARG A 1152 24.73 -17.19 37.34
C ARG A 1152 23.45 -18.02 37.22
N LEU A 1153 22.32 -17.52 37.73
CA LEU A 1153 21.05 -18.26 37.67
C LEU A 1153 20.56 -18.50 36.22
N LEU A 1154 20.93 -17.65 35.26
CA LEU A 1154 20.63 -17.92 33.85
C LEU A 1154 21.43 -19.09 33.30
N ALA A 1155 22.67 -19.31 33.78
CA ALA A 1155 23.45 -20.49 33.43
C ALA A 1155 22.83 -21.77 34.05
N ASP A 1156 22.28 -21.67 35.26
CA ASP A 1156 21.67 -22.79 35.98
C ASP A 1156 20.37 -23.30 35.30
N LEU A 1157 19.71 -22.48 34.47
CA LEU A 1157 18.53 -22.91 33.69
C LEU A 1157 18.82 -24.08 32.74
N SER A 1158 20.08 -24.28 32.35
CA SER A 1158 20.53 -25.38 31.50
C SER A 1158 19.75 -25.53 30.18
N LEU A 1159 19.39 -24.40 29.56
CA LEU A 1159 18.66 -24.38 28.30
C LEU A 1159 19.56 -24.80 27.13
N GLY A 1160 19.14 -25.85 26.43
CA GLY A 1160 19.76 -26.35 25.21
C GLY A 1160 19.29 -25.60 23.95
N PRO A 1161 19.96 -25.80 22.80
CA PRO A 1161 19.53 -25.22 21.53
C PRO A 1161 18.09 -25.58 21.12
N ASP A 1162 17.64 -26.79 21.49
CA ASP A 1162 16.32 -27.30 21.12
C ASP A 1162 15.18 -26.77 21.99
N ASP A 1163 15.48 -26.08 23.10
CA ASP A 1163 14.48 -25.38 23.91
C ASP A 1163 14.02 -24.06 23.26
N PHE A 1164 14.83 -23.50 22.36
CA PHE A 1164 14.50 -22.29 21.61
C PHE A 1164 13.64 -22.61 20.39
N GLU A 1165 12.69 -21.73 20.12
CA GLU A 1165 11.86 -21.81 18.92
C GLU A 1165 12.70 -21.66 17.64
N GLU A 1166 12.18 -22.19 16.54
CA GLU A 1166 12.76 -21.96 15.21
C GLU A 1166 12.72 -20.47 14.87
N GLU A 1167 13.79 -19.94 14.29
CA GLU A 1167 13.81 -18.57 13.79
C GLU A 1167 13.00 -18.51 12.49
N VAL A 1168 11.84 -17.86 12.50
CA VAL A 1168 10.95 -17.73 11.32
C VAL A 1168 10.64 -16.27 11.00
N GLY A 1169 11.46 -15.35 11.51
CA GLY A 1169 11.26 -13.90 11.35
C GLY A 1169 10.40 -13.26 12.43
N GLN A 1170 10.21 -13.92 13.59
CA GLN A 1170 9.46 -13.34 14.71
C GLN A 1170 10.11 -12.03 15.17
N ILE A 1171 9.31 -11.00 15.41
CA ILE A 1171 9.83 -9.71 15.86
C ILE A 1171 10.01 -9.69 17.39
N ASP A 1172 9.17 -10.42 18.14
CA ASP A 1172 9.19 -10.53 19.61
C ASP A 1172 8.49 -11.84 20.07
N GLY A 1173 8.43 -12.10 21.38
CA GLY A 1173 7.60 -13.16 21.98
C GLY A 1173 8.21 -14.55 22.02
N THR A 1174 9.51 -14.68 21.73
CA THR A 1174 10.24 -15.97 21.75
C THR A 1174 10.99 -16.17 23.06
N LEU A 1175 11.44 -17.39 23.34
CA LEU A 1175 12.25 -17.70 24.52
C LEU A 1175 13.51 -16.82 24.59
N ALA A 1176 14.16 -16.54 23.46
CA ALA A 1176 15.32 -15.65 23.42
C ALA A 1176 15.00 -14.24 23.95
N HIS A 1177 13.86 -13.69 23.57
CA HIS A 1177 13.39 -12.38 24.02
C HIS A 1177 12.99 -12.37 25.49
N ALA A 1178 12.46 -13.49 26.01
CA ALA A 1178 12.19 -13.65 27.43
C ALA A 1178 13.49 -13.72 28.25
N ILE A 1179 14.52 -14.43 27.78
CA ILE A 1179 15.82 -14.49 28.44
C ILE A 1179 16.51 -13.12 28.43
N GLU A 1180 16.48 -12.38 27.31
CA GLU A 1180 16.96 -10.99 27.24
C GLU A 1180 16.35 -10.14 28.35
N ARG A 1181 15.02 -10.21 28.50
CA ARG A 1181 14.24 -9.49 29.52
C ARG A 1181 14.60 -9.88 30.96
N LEU A 1182 15.10 -11.09 31.18
CA LEU A 1182 15.45 -11.58 32.51
C LEU A 1182 16.88 -11.20 32.96
N THR A 1183 17.74 -10.71 32.05
CA THR A 1183 19.16 -10.44 32.38
C THR A 1183 19.34 -9.48 33.55
N ALA A 1184 18.72 -8.30 33.51
CA ALA A 1184 18.80 -7.34 34.62
C ALA A 1184 17.99 -7.78 35.85
N ALA A 1185 16.84 -8.43 35.65
CA ALA A 1185 16.03 -8.96 36.75
C ALA A 1185 16.81 -10.00 37.59
N VAL A 1186 17.55 -10.89 36.93
CA VAL A 1186 18.42 -11.88 37.59
C VAL A 1186 19.57 -11.21 38.32
N ALA A 1187 20.21 -10.20 37.72
CA ALA A 1187 21.28 -9.45 38.39
C ALA A 1187 20.79 -8.79 39.69
N LEU A 1188 19.61 -8.16 39.66
CA LEU A 1188 18.97 -7.57 40.85
C LEU A 1188 18.63 -8.64 41.89
N HIS A 1189 18.14 -9.80 41.47
CA HIS A 1189 17.78 -10.90 42.37
C HIS A 1189 19.00 -11.51 43.08
N GLU A 1190 20.13 -11.64 42.40
CA GLU A 1190 21.42 -12.08 42.98
C GLU A 1190 22.09 -10.99 43.87
N GLY A 1191 21.41 -9.86 44.11
CA GLY A 1191 21.84 -8.81 45.03
C GLY A 1191 22.76 -7.75 44.42
N TYR A 1192 22.88 -7.71 43.09
CA TYR A 1192 23.64 -6.68 42.37
C TYR A 1192 22.74 -5.49 41.98
N SER A 1193 23.37 -4.37 41.63
CA SER A 1193 22.74 -3.20 41.01
C SER A 1193 22.90 -3.24 39.49
N VAL A 1194 21.98 -2.57 38.81
CA VAL A 1194 21.96 -2.40 37.35
C VAL A 1194 22.01 -0.90 37.04
N GLY A 1195 22.73 -0.50 36.00
CA GLY A 1195 22.81 0.90 35.58
C GLY A 1195 23.04 1.07 34.08
N GLU A 1196 23.15 2.31 33.66
CA GLU A 1196 23.49 2.68 32.28
C GLU A 1196 24.85 3.39 32.20
N THR A 1197 25.45 3.37 31.02
CA THR A 1197 26.57 4.26 30.68
C THR A 1197 26.11 5.71 30.64
N ASP A 1198 27.03 6.65 30.84
CA ASP A 1198 26.69 8.07 30.81
C ASP A 1198 26.35 8.52 29.37
N SER A 1199 25.26 9.28 29.19
CA SER A 1199 24.89 9.88 27.91
C SER A 1199 25.89 10.99 27.57
N ARG A 1200 26.52 10.93 26.40
CA ARG A 1200 27.37 12.02 25.89
C ARG A 1200 26.56 13.26 25.54
#